data_AF-A0A0B2UV33-F1
#
_entry.id   AF-A0A0B2UV33-F1
#
_cell.length_a   1.000
_cell.length_b   1.000
_cell.length_c   1.000
_cell.angle_alpha   90.00
_cell.angle_beta   90.00
_cell.angle_gamma   90.00
#
_symmetry.space_group_name_H-M   'P 1'
#
loop_
_entity.id
_entity.type
_entity.pdbx_description
1 polymer ?
#
loop_
_entity_poly.entity_id
_entity_poly.type
_entity_poly.pdbx_seq_one_letter_code
_entity_poly.pdbx_strand_id
1 'polypeptide(L)'
;MNDEVSELSLVHSIETFYTGGSVEWSADGSTIFTTCSNVIKALNVDDGTTRREMNDEVSELSLVHSIETFYTGGSVEWSADGSTIFTTCSNVIKALNVDDGTTRYVIGEMDDAGHVTCAQCTPSDAHSMIVAYANGLLREYVLPRMTATEMKAEMKRQWKSTHTAPIKIIKFSPNAALLATGSADFTVKVWKLESQCCVASLKGPIAVTEALFVGNERILIGYMDGTVNFYRLKGEKKLIHHWKNHTSQVVSIVLLERTIAATVSRDQTISLTNLDTNEKVKTLPLFEPIESAILSDDATMLTVGEEGVLKCWQPTTGKLLRSAAICRCRVDLILRNQIRGQLLLASCDSNLYLVDEQTFEVSRQMVGFNDEIFDLAFVGADQRYMMVAANSADVRMYETRTWACHLVPGHTESVLCVSSACWDANFFATSSKDNTFIVWNIAEGDKGVKLPRKVALATGHTNNVTAVRFSNTSKKHFIVSVSNDTTLKLWSLVDIKRASECVKLTAASTLVAHTKDVTCVDVSVNDRLCVTGSMDKTAKLWHIDPTKMQLGIAGTLVGHRRGVWDAKFSSSTQILATCSGDCMVRLFSLGTKECIATLSGHPSAVLKVALVAHTKDVTCVDVSVNDRLCVTGSMDKTAKLWHIDPTKMQLGIAGTLVGHRRGVWDAKFSSSTQILATCSGDCMVRLFSLGTKECIATLSGHPSAVLKAVFVNNDKQLISADSGGLLKIWTVSAKECLSTVEAHDDKVWAMLAYSDETKFVTAGSDGRIRIWEDVTEKKREEEEQKRTQRVRDEQKLANLMQQKRYGEALSFSLTLSRPFNCLKVVNALMEIGGTELRTAIANLLEDQLVVLLDFASQWNTNSRTSAASQQVLYEILHCYTPEQLLKTSNFAAIVESFIPYTNRSVLLIYYGLFCELPYTIKHKPIAIKSIHYLRSRFTRVKSHLFEVLFA
;
A
#
# COMPACT_ATOMS: atom_id res chain seq x y z
N MET A 1 25.36 32.43 -19.26
CA MET A 1 24.54 33.49 -18.63
C MET A 1 23.56 32.96 -17.57
N ASN A 2 23.36 31.64 -17.43
CA ASN A 2 22.51 31.09 -16.36
C ASN A 2 23.30 30.58 -15.12
N ASP A 3 24.63 30.48 -15.18
CA ASP A 3 25.43 29.94 -14.06
C ASP A 3 25.78 30.98 -12.99
N GLU A 4 25.82 32.28 -13.33
CA GLU A 4 26.11 33.36 -12.36
C GLU A 4 24.94 33.59 -11.37
N VAL A 5 23.71 33.20 -11.73
CA VAL A 5 22.52 33.44 -10.89
C VAL A 5 22.45 32.43 -9.72
N SER A 6 22.93 31.19 -9.91
CA SER A 6 23.00 30.19 -8.83
C SER A 6 24.04 30.55 -7.77
N GLU A 7 25.21 31.05 -8.17
CA GLU A 7 26.29 31.44 -7.24
C GLU A 7 25.87 32.61 -6.34
N LEU A 8 25.25 33.65 -6.92
CA LEU A 8 24.72 34.80 -6.16
C LEU A 8 23.60 34.41 -5.19
N SER A 9 22.76 33.43 -5.54
CA SER A 9 21.68 32.96 -4.67
C SER A 9 22.19 32.18 -3.44
N LEU A 10 23.29 31.43 -3.61
CA LEU A 10 23.93 30.68 -2.53
C LEU A 10 24.65 31.63 -1.57
N VAL A 11 25.35 32.64 -2.09
CA VAL A 11 26.05 33.66 -1.30
C VAL A 11 25.06 34.48 -0.46
N HIS A 12 23.93 34.91 -1.04
CA HIS A 12 22.91 35.66 -0.31
C HIS A 12 22.23 34.82 0.78
N SER A 13 22.04 33.51 0.52
CA SER A 13 21.51 32.59 1.52
C SER A 13 22.48 32.41 2.69
N ILE A 14 23.77 32.25 2.45
CA ILE A 14 24.78 32.06 3.50
C ILE A 14 24.98 33.33 4.35
N GLU A 15 24.97 34.52 3.75
CA GLU A 15 25.07 35.80 4.47
C GLU A 15 23.86 36.05 5.39
N THR A 16 22.66 35.60 5.02
CA THR A 16 21.48 35.73 5.89
C THR A 16 21.50 34.81 7.12
N PHE A 17 22.28 33.71 7.10
CA PHE A 17 22.39 32.78 8.22
C PHE A 17 23.45 33.17 9.26
N TYR A 18 24.43 34.01 8.92
CA TYR A 18 25.58 34.30 9.78
C TYR A 18 25.86 35.80 9.89
N THR A 19 25.28 36.44 10.90
CA THR A 19 25.61 37.83 11.24
C THR A 19 26.93 37.89 12.02
N GLY A 20 28.05 38.13 11.31
CA GLY A 20 29.31 38.59 11.93
C GLY A 20 30.58 37.76 11.72
N GLY A 21 30.62 36.82 10.76
CA GLY A 21 31.81 36.03 10.42
C GLY A 21 32.37 36.32 9.03
N SER A 22 33.68 36.15 8.81
CA SER A 22 34.27 36.21 7.46
C SER A 22 34.10 34.88 6.74
N VAL A 23 33.83 34.94 5.44
CA VAL A 23 33.70 33.79 4.54
C VAL A 23 34.85 33.85 3.53
N GLU A 24 35.70 32.83 3.48
CA GLU A 24 36.82 32.73 2.54
C GLU A 24 36.71 31.43 1.73
N TRP A 25 36.97 31.51 0.43
CA TRP A 25 37.03 30.33 -0.44
C TRP A 25 38.43 29.72 -0.46
N SER A 26 38.50 28.40 -0.57
CA SER A 26 39.74 27.70 -0.91
C SER A 26 40.21 28.12 -2.31
N ALA A 27 41.52 28.09 -2.54
CA ALA A 27 42.13 28.54 -3.80
C ALA A 27 41.70 27.73 -5.04
N ASP A 28 41.16 26.53 -4.83
CA ASP A 28 40.61 25.62 -5.83
C ASP A 28 39.09 25.73 -6.01
N GLY A 29 38.40 26.60 -5.26
CA GLY A 29 36.97 26.85 -5.37
C GLY A 29 36.08 25.70 -4.86
N SER A 30 36.67 24.70 -4.19
CA SER A 30 35.96 23.50 -3.74
C SER A 30 35.43 23.60 -2.31
N THR A 31 35.96 24.51 -1.49
CA THR A 31 35.65 24.59 -0.06
C THR A 31 35.42 26.03 0.41
N ILE A 32 34.37 26.24 1.20
CA ILE A 32 34.07 27.50 1.87
C ILE A 32 34.47 27.40 3.34
N PHE A 33 35.33 28.31 3.80
CA PHE A 33 35.71 28.47 5.19
C PHE A 33 34.90 29.59 5.83
N THR A 34 34.21 29.28 6.92
CA THR A 34 33.50 30.28 7.73
C THR A 34 34.12 30.39 9.11
N THR A 35 34.34 31.62 9.57
CA THR A 35 34.86 31.89 10.91
C THR A 35 33.75 32.46 11.79
N CYS A 36 33.42 31.77 12.88
CA CYS A 36 32.54 32.32 13.91
C CYS A 36 32.99 31.83 15.28
N SER A 37 33.21 32.76 16.23
CA SER A 37 33.56 32.45 17.62
C SER A 37 34.71 31.43 17.81
N ASN A 38 35.89 31.68 17.22
CA ASN A 38 37.10 30.86 17.33
C ASN A 38 37.01 29.41 16.79
N VAL A 39 35.99 29.07 16.00
CA VAL A 39 35.88 27.79 15.31
C VAL A 39 35.86 28.03 13.80
N ILE A 40 36.75 27.36 13.08
CA ILE A 40 36.79 27.35 11.62
C ILE A 40 36.01 26.11 11.17
N LYS A 41 34.94 26.30 10.39
CA LYS A 41 34.23 25.21 9.70
C LYS A 41 34.49 25.29 8.20
N ALA A 42 34.87 24.15 7.62
CA ALA A 42 35.07 23.97 6.19
C ALA A 42 33.86 23.24 5.60
N LEU A 43 33.28 23.79 4.52
CA LEU A 43 32.14 23.25 3.79
C LEU A 43 32.57 22.98 2.35
N ASN A 44 32.61 21.70 1.93
CA ASN A 44 32.89 21.35 0.53
C ASN A 44 31.65 21.57 -0.35
N VAL A 45 31.85 22.21 -1.50
CA VAL A 45 30.86 22.43 -2.55
C VAL A 45 31.04 21.31 -3.58
N ASP A 46 30.32 20.20 -3.39
CA ASP A 46 30.35 19.09 -4.35
C ASP A 46 29.28 19.30 -5.45
N ASP A 47 29.73 19.19 -6.71
CA ASP A 47 28.89 19.12 -7.90
C ASP A 47 27.91 17.94 -7.82
N GLY A 48 26.61 18.24 -7.73
CA GLY A 48 25.47 17.58 -8.40
C GLY A 48 25.24 16.05 -8.37
N THR A 49 26.15 15.24 -7.86
CA THR A 49 26.01 13.77 -7.74
C THR A 49 26.33 13.35 -6.32
N THR A 50 25.48 13.76 -5.38
CA THR A 50 25.51 13.22 -4.02
C THR A 50 25.04 11.77 -4.08
N ARG A 51 25.98 10.83 -4.27
CA ARG A 51 25.91 9.60 -3.46
C ARG A 51 25.96 10.09 -2.03
N ARG A 52 24.80 10.22 -1.38
CA ARG A 52 24.77 10.39 0.08
C ARG A 52 25.54 9.19 0.62
N GLU A 53 26.74 9.40 1.15
CA GLU A 53 27.33 8.44 2.06
C GLU A 53 26.45 8.44 3.30
N MET A 54 25.34 7.70 3.24
CA MET A 54 24.49 7.42 4.38
C MET A 54 25.31 6.54 5.33
N ASN A 55 26.09 7.20 6.19
CA ASN A 55 26.80 6.52 7.26
C ASN A 55 25.91 6.21 8.45
N ASP A 56 24.65 6.66 8.43
CA ASP A 56 23.69 6.51 9.51
C ASP A 56 22.85 5.23 9.37
N GLU A 57 22.59 4.58 10.51
CA GLU A 57 21.82 3.34 10.59
C GLU A 57 20.31 3.61 10.45
N VAL A 58 19.63 2.90 9.53
CA VAL A 58 18.16 2.88 9.39
C VAL A 58 17.52 2.28 10.64
N SER A 59 17.19 3.09 11.64
CA SER A 59 16.40 2.72 12.82
C SER A 59 14.90 2.67 12.59
N GLU A 60 14.36 3.38 11.60
CA GLU A 60 12.92 3.49 11.39
C GLU A 60 12.56 3.53 9.90
N LEU A 61 11.61 2.68 9.53
CA LEU A 61 11.02 2.68 8.21
C LEU A 61 9.64 3.28 8.25
N SER A 62 9.34 4.10 7.25
CA SER A 62 7.97 4.43 6.94
C SER A 62 7.51 3.63 5.73
N LEU A 63 6.23 3.28 5.73
CA LEU A 63 5.54 2.86 4.54
C LEU A 63 5.36 4.10 3.66
N VAL A 64 6.05 4.14 2.52
CA VAL A 64 5.85 5.20 1.52
C VAL A 64 4.58 4.98 0.75
N HIS A 65 4.40 3.72 0.32
CA HIS A 65 3.32 3.36 -0.55
C HIS A 65 2.98 1.88 -0.38
N SER A 66 1.69 1.58 -0.30
CA SER A 66 1.16 0.22 -0.33
C SER A 66 0.24 0.06 -1.53
N ILE A 67 0.54 -0.94 -2.35
CA ILE A 67 -0.35 -1.41 -3.39
C ILE A 67 -1.15 -2.55 -2.77
N GLU A 68 -2.39 -2.24 -2.43
CA GLU A 68 -3.30 -3.18 -1.78
C GLU A 68 -4.44 -3.58 -2.69
N THR A 69 -5.09 -4.68 -2.31
CA THR A 69 -6.35 -5.06 -2.92
C THR A 69 -7.43 -4.03 -2.57
N PHE A 70 -8.04 -3.42 -3.58
CA PHE A 70 -9.12 -2.44 -3.37
C PHE A 70 -10.43 -2.84 -4.02
N TYR A 71 -10.43 -3.78 -4.96
CA TYR A 71 -11.63 -4.25 -5.62
C TYR A 71 -11.56 -5.78 -5.77
N THR A 72 -12.58 -6.46 -5.27
CA THR A 72 -12.70 -7.93 -5.31
C THR A 72 -13.97 -8.36 -6.06
N GLY A 73 -14.44 -7.52 -6.98
CA GLY A 73 -15.75 -7.65 -7.61
C GLY A 73 -16.88 -7.01 -6.79
N GLY A 74 -18.03 -6.83 -7.43
CA GLY A 74 -19.22 -6.19 -6.86
C GLY A 74 -19.45 -4.77 -7.39
N SER A 75 -20.18 -3.96 -6.61
CA SER A 75 -20.56 -2.61 -7.03
C SER A 75 -19.40 -1.63 -6.96
N VAL A 76 -19.28 -0.82 -8.01
CA VAL A 76 -18.37 0.32 -8.06
C VAL A 76 -19.23 1.57 -8.23
N GLU A 77 -18.77 2.71 -7.73
CA GLU A 77 -19.48 3.98 -7.92
C GLU A 77 -18.54 5.20 -7.90
N TRP A 78 -18.99 6.29 -8.50
CA TRP A 78 -18.33 7.59 -8.43
C TRP A 78 -18.88 8.42 -7.29
N SER A 79 -18.01 9.21 -6.65
CA SER A 79 -18.48 10.35 -5.87
C SER A 79 -19.12 11.41 -6.76
N ALA A 80 -20.04 12.18 -6.20
CA ALA A 80 -20.75 13.24 -6.92
C ALA A 80 -19.82 14.37 -7.41
N ASP A 81 -18.64 14.54 -6.81
CA ASP A 81 -17.60 15.49 -7.24
C ASP A 81 -16.65 14.91 -8.31
N GLY A 82 -16.74 13.60 -8.57
CA GLY A 82 -15.90 12.92 -9.54
C GLY A 82 -14.44 12.74 -9.14
N SER A 83 -14.08 12.99 -7.89
CA SER A 83 -12.69 12.91 -7.41
C SER A 83 -12.33 11.57 -6.75
N THR A 84 -13.36 10.81 -6.32
CA THR A 84 -13.18 9.52 -5.65
C THR A 84 -14.03 8.43 -6.28
N ILE A 85 -13.51 7.21 -6.28
CA ILE A 85 -14.19 6.00 -6.73
C ILE A 85 -14.40 5.11 -5.52
N PHE A 86 -15.62 4.63 -5.31
CA PHE A 86 -15.96 3.70 -4.25
C PHE A 86 -16.00 2.29 -4.80
N THR A 87 -15.22 1.39 -4.21
CA THR A 87 -15.08 0.00 -4.67
C THR A 87 -15.41 -0.95 -3.54
N THR A 88 -16.15 -2.02 -3.84
CA THR A 88 -16.36 -3.11 -2.89
C THR A 88 -15.13 -4.01 -2.78
N CYS A 89 -14.68 -4.20 -1.55
CA CYS A 89 -13.58 -5.09 -1.18
C CYS A 89 -14.09 -5.99 -0.05
N SER A 90 -14.60 -7.17 -0.41
CA SER A 90 -15.22 -8.15 0.48
C SER A 90 -16.28 -7.56 1.44
N ASN A 91 -15.92 -7.27 2.69
CA ASN A 91 -16.82 -6.78 3.74
C ASN A 91 -16.85 -5.25 3.85
N VAL A 92 -16.05 -4.56 3.04
CA VAL A 92 -15.73 -3.15 3.24
C VAL A 92 -15.73 -2.43 1.90
N ILE A 93 -15.97 -1.12 1.91
CA ILE A 93 -15.85 -0.28 0.71
C ILE A 93 -14.61 0.58 0.85
N LYS A 94 -13.75 0.57 -0.17
CA LYS A 94 -12.56 1.42 -0.23
C LYS A 94 -12.86 2.64 -1.10
N ALA A 95 -12.50 3.82 -0.60
CA ALA A 95 -12.60 5.08 -1.34
C ALA A 95 -11.23 5.38 -1.98
N LEU A 96 -11.18 5.37 -3.30
CA LEU A 96 -9.99 5.46 -4.12
C LEU A 96 -9.85 6.86 -4.71
N ASN A 97 -8.66 7.45 -4.65
CA ASN A 97 -8.36 8.68 -5.38
C ASN A 97 -8.23 8.38 -6.88
N VAL A 98 -8.91 9.14 -7.73
CA VAL A 98 -8.79 8.99 -9.19
C VAL A 98 -7.38 9.36 -9.67
N ASP A 99 -6.79 10.41 -9.08
CA ASP A 99 -5.54 11.01 -9.57
C ASP A 99 -4.27 10.29 -9.07
N ASP A 100 -4.30 9.67 -7.90
CA ASP A 100 -3.17 8.90 -7.34
C ASP A 100 -3.39 7.39 -7.35
N GLY A 101 -4.65 6.95 -7.44
CA GLY A 101 -5.02 5.55 -7.36
C GLY A 101 -4.90 4.95 -5.95
N THR A 102 -4.59 5.76 -4.96
CA THR A 102 -4.42 5.37 -3.57
C THR A 102 -5.76 5.30 -2.86
N THR A 103 -5.86 4.40 -1.88
CA THR A 103 -7.02 4.33 -0.99
C THR A 103 -6.97 5.48 0.01
N ARG A 104 -7.91 6.43 -0.09
CA ARG A 104 -8.00 7.58 0.81
C ARG A 104 -8.56 7.19 2.18
N TYR A 105 -9.64 6.42 2.18
CA TYR A 105 -10.28 5.94 3.40
C TYR A 105 -11.12 4.69 3.14
N VAL A 106 -11.55 4.09 4.23
CA VAL A 106 -12.22 2.78 4.27
C VAL A 106 -13.57 2.96 4.97
N ILE A 107 -14.64 2.48 4.34
CA ILE A 107 -16.02 2.56 4.83
C ILE A 107 -16.46 1.17 5.29
N GLY A 108 -16.80 1.05 6.56
CA GLY A 108 -17.11 -0.22 7.22
C GLY A 108 -15.94 -0.75 8.03
N GLU A 109 -16.22 -1.75 8.86
CA GLU A 109 -15.23 -2.40 9.72
C GLU A 109 -14.87 -3.76 9.12
N MET A 110 -13.58 -4.09 9.07
CA MET A 110 -13.12 -5.37 8.49
C MET A 110 -13.56 -6.58 9.33
N ASP A 111 -13.77 -6.41 10.63
CA ASP A 111 -14.18 -7.46 11.57
C ASP A 111 -15.67 -7.80 11.49
N ASP A 112 -16.46 -7.00 10.79
CA ASP A 112 -17.90 -7.19 10.68
C ASP A 112 -18.18 -8.31 9.66
N ALA A 113 -18.84 -9.39 10.09
CA ALA A 113 -19.04 -10.62 9.29
C ALA A 113 -20.02 -10.46 8.10
N GLY A 114 -20.42 -9.23 7.77
CA GLY A 114 -21.31 -8.94 6.66
C GLY A 114 -20.54 -8.66 5.37
N HIS A 115 -20.62 -9.54 4.39
CA HIS A 115 -20.16 -9.24 3.02
C HIS A 115 -21.01 -8.12 2.42
N VAL A 116 -20.37 -7.11 1.83
CA VAL A 116 -21.07 -6.00 1.15
C VAL A 116 -21.56 -6.49 -0.21
N THR A 117 -22.85 -6.38 -0.49
CA THR A 117 -23.42 -6.85 -1.76
C THR A 117 -23.58 -5.74 -2.77
N CYS A 118 -23.96 -4.55 -2.32
CA CYS A 118 -24.20 -3.39 -3.18
C CYS A 118 -24.04 -2.10 -2.38
N ALA A 119 -23.47 -1.08 -3.00
CA ALA A 119 -23.37 0.27 -2.47
C ALA A 119 -23.91 1.27 -3.49
N GLN A 120 -24.57 2.32 -2.99
CA GLN A 120 -24.97 3.46 -3.81
C GLN A 120 -24.90 4.80 -3.06
N CYS A 121 -24.33 5.83 -3.67
CA CYS A 121 -24.27 7.22 -3.25
C CYS A 121 -25.63 7.89 -3.47
N THR A 122 -25.98 8.80 -2.56
CA THR A 122 -27.21 9.59 -2.71
C THR A 122 -27.03 10.64 -3.81
N PRO A 123 -27.90 10.68 -4.84
CA PRO A 123 -27.72 11.63 -5.95
C PRO A 123 -27.83 13.11 -5.55
N SER A 124 -28.57 13.44 -4.49
CA SER A 124 -28.82 14.81 -4.05
C SER A 124 -27.82 15.34 -3.03
N ASP A 125 -27.24 14.45 -2.22
CA ASP A 125 -26.26 14.78 -1.19
C ASP A 125 -24.95 14.09 -1.54
N ALA A 126 -23.92 14.87 -1.89
CA ALA A 126 -22.57 14.36 -2.17
C ALA A 126 -21.91 13.69 -0.94
N HIS A 127 -22.58 13.69 0.22
CA HIS A 127 -22.02 13.36 1.51
C HIS A 127 -22.66 12.13 2.17
N SER A 128 -23.53 11.38 1.49
CA SER A 128 -24.06 10.14 2.05
C SER A 128 -24.08 8.97 1.07
N MET A 129 -23.91 7.77 1.61
CA MET A 129 -23.91 6.52 0.85
C MET A 129 -24.67 5.44 1.60
N ILE A 130 -25.42 4.63 0.88
CA ILE A 130 -26.13 3.48 1.43
C ILE A 130 -25.41 2.19 1.00
N VAL A 131 -25.15 1.34 1.98
CA VAL A 131 -24.46 0.06 1.82
C VAL A 131 -25.39 -1.06 2.24
N ALA A 132 -25.61 -2.03 1.36
CA ALA A 132 -26.31 -3.26 1.65
C ALA A 132 -25.33 -4.39 1.98
N TYR A 133 -25.65 -5.11 3.04
CA TYR A 133 -24.91 -6.27 3.50
C TYR A 133 -25.69 -7.56 3.20
N ALA A 134 -24.97 -8.66 3.01
CA ALA A 134 -25.54 -9.98 2.72
C ALA A 134 -26.47 -10.49 3.83
N ASN A 135 -26.28 -10.03 5.07
CA ASN A 135 -27.15 -10.31 6.21
C ASN A 135 -28.49 -9.53 6.17
N GLY A 136 -28.75 -8.76 5.12
CA GLY A 136 -29.97 -7.98 4.93
C GLY A 136 -29.96 -6.64 5.66
N LEU A 137 -28.84 -6.18 6.23
CA LEU A 137 -28.73 -4.84 6.81
C LEU A 137 -28.46 -3.79 5.74
N LEU A 138 -29.08 -2.62 5.91
CA LEU A 138 -28.80 -1.41 5.16
C LEU A 138 -28.20 -0.39 6.13
N ARG A 139 -27.03 0.14 5.79
CA ARG A 139 -26.34 1.19 6.55
C ARG A 139 -26.18 2.44 5.70
N GLU A 140 -26.48 3.59 6.27
CA GLU A 140 -26.21 4.90 5.68
C GLU A 140 -24.96 5.49 6.34
N TYR A 141 -23.94 5.72 5.54
CA TYR A 141 -22.68 6.34 5.94
C TYR A 141 -22.64 7.79 5.46
N VAL A 142 -22.07 8.67 6.30
CA VAL A 142 -21.74 10.05 5.94
C VAL A 142 -20.28 10.09 5.51
N LEU A 143 -20.05 10.62 4.31
CA LEU A 143 -18.73 10.71 3.70
C LEU A 143 -17.98 11.94 4.25
N PRO A 144 -16.69 11.80 4.60
CA PRO A 144 -15.88 12.90 5.14
C PRO A 144 -15.66 14.00 4.09
N ARG A 145 -15.63 15.26 4.54
CA ARG A 145 -15.27 16.40 3.68
C ARG A 145 -13.76 16.45 3.45
N MET A 146 -13.37 16.84 2.23
CA MET A 146 -11.98 16.86 1.73
C MET A 146 -10.96 17.64 2.56
N THR A 147 -11.38 18.41 3.57
CA THR A 147 -10.53 19.29 4.39
C THR A 147 -10.13 18.69 5.74
N ALA A 148 -10.64 17.53 6.14
CA ALA A 148 -10.36 16.94 7.44
C ALA A 148 -9.06 16.11 7.44
N THR A 149 -8.25 16.27 8.49
CA THR A 149 -6.98 15.57 8.71
C THR A 149 -7.14 14.09 9.07
N GLU A 150 -8.34 13.66 9.47
CA GLU A 150 -8.73 12.25 9.60
C GLU A 150 -10.01 12.00 8.80
N MET A 151 -9.89 11.32 7.66
CA MET A 151 -11.03 10.99 6.80
C MET A 151 -11.62 9.64 7.21
N LYS A 152 -12.47 9.61 8.23
CA LYS A 152 -13.25 8.40 8.57
C LYS A 152 -14.71 8.62 8.20
N ALA A 153 -15.33 7.62 7.56
CA ALA A 153 -16.75 7.66 7.28
C ALA A 153 -17.55 7.29 8.55
N GLU A 154 -18.49 8.15 8.93
CA GLU A 154 -19.32 7.94 10.12
C GLU A 154 -20.64 7.25 9.74
N MET A 155 -21.04 6.23 10.50
CA MET A 155 -22.33 5.60 10.31
C MET A 155 -23.43 6.49 10.89
N LYS A 156 -24.34 6.98 10.06
CA LYS A 156 -25.46 7.82 10.48
C LYS A 156 -26.61 6.96 10.99
N ARG A 157 -26.99 5.92 10.23
CA ARG A 157 -28.18 5.10 10.49
C ARG A 157 -28.00 3.66 9.99
N GLN A 158 -28.69 2.73 10.64
CA GLN A 158 -28.76 1.32 10.25
C GLN A 158 -30.20 0.81 10.39
N TRP A 159 -30.69 0.05 9.41
CA TRP A 159 -31.97 -0.63 9.48
C TRP A 159 -31.93 -2.01 8.82
N LYS A 160 -32.79 -2.92 9.27
CA LYS A 160 -32.94 -4.25 8.67
C LYS A 160 -33.84 -4.14 7.44
N SER A 161 -33.34 -4.58 6.30
CA SER A 161 -34.19 -4.87 5.17
C SER A 161 -35.02 -6.11 5.51
N THR A 162 -36.31 -6.08 5.22
CA THR A 162 -37.21 -7.23 5.45
C THR A 162 -37.04 -8.31 4.37
N HIS A 163 -35.93 -8.31 3.63
CA HIS A 163 -35.64 -9.29 2.59
C HIS A 163 -35.16 -10.60 3.21
N THR A 164 -35.46 -11.72 2.54
CA THR A 164 -35.04 -13.05 2.98
C THR A 164 -33.78 -13.55 2.27
N ALA A 165 -33.32 -12.82 1.25
CA ALA A 165 -32.15 -13.14 0.43
C ALA A 165 -31.29 -11.87 0.21
N PRO A 166 -30.03 -12.00 -0.21
CA PRO A 166 -29.14 -10.84 -0.39
C PRO A 166 -29.67 -9.84 -1.40
N ILE A 167 -29.46 -8.56 -1.10
CA ILE A 167 -29.84 -7.44 -1.97
C ILE A 167 -28.83 -7.37 -3.11
N LYS A 168 -29.33 -7.45 -4.35
CA LYS A 168 -28.50 -7.32 -5.56
C LYS A 168 -28.41 -5.88 -6.05
N ILE A 169 -29.49 -5.11 -5.92
CA ILE A 169 -29.60 -3.79 -6.54
C ILE A 169 -30.15 -2.79 -5.53
N ILE A 170 -29.55 -1.60 -5.53
CA ILE A 170 -30.04 -0.41 -4.86
C ILE A 170 -30.16 0.68 -5.91
N LYS A 171 -31.31 1.36 -5.98
CA LYS A 171 -31.52 2.52 -6.87
C LYS A 171 -32.30 3.62 -6.14
N PHE A 172 -31.84 4.85 -6.26
CA PHE A 172 -32.56 6.03 -5.77
C PHE A 172 -33.56 6.57 -6.79
N SER A 173 -34.62 7.19 -6.27
CA SER A 173 -35.45 8.08 -7.09
C SER A 173 -34.67 9.36 -7.46
N PRO A 174 -35.05 10.06 -8.55
CA PRO A 174 -34.35 11.28 -8.97
C PRO A 174 -34.29 12.40 -7.91
N ASN A 175 -35.25 12.43 -6.97
CA ASN A 175 -35.27 13.36 -5.85
C ASN A 175 -34.65 12.81 -4.55
N ALA A 176 -34.03 11.62 -4.61
CA ALA A 176 -33.44 10.89 -3.49
C ALA A 176 -34.36 10.64 -2.28
N ALA A 177 -35.69 10.78 -2.43
CA ALA A 177 -36.64 10.57 -1.33
C ALA A 177 -37.01 9.08 -1.15
N LEU A 178 -36.99 8.33 -2.25
CA LEU A 178 -37.33 6.91 -2.29
C LEU A 178 -36.11 6.07 -2.68
N LEU A 179 -36.00 4.90 -2.05
CA LEU A 179 -34.96 3.91 -2.31
C LEU A 179 -35.62 2.61 -2.74
N ALA A 180 -35.30 2.08 -3.92
CA ALA A 180 -35.67 0.73 -4.32
C ALA A 180 -34.54 -0.25 -3.97
N THR A 181 -34.87 -1.33 -3.27
CA THR A 181 -33.98 -2.46 -2.99
C THR A 181 -34.52 -3.71 -3.68
N GLY A 182 -33.74 -4.25 -4.61
CA GLY A 182 -34.05 -5.49 -5.32
C GLY A 182 -33.25 -6.64 -4.74
N SER A 183 -33.93 -7.70 -4.32
CA SER A 183 -33.30 -8.90 -3.75
C SER A 183 -33.46 -10.12 -4.65
N ALA A 184 -32.63 -11.12 -4.41
CA ALA A 184 -32.77 -12.46 -5.00
C ALA A 184 -34.05 -13.18 -4.55
N ASP A 185 -34.79 -12.66 -3.56
CA ASP A 185 -36.08 -13.18 -3.07
C ASP A 185 -37.29 -12.87 -4.00
N PHE A 186 -37.02 -12.39 -5.22
CA PHE A 186 -37.99 -12.01 -6.25
C PHE A 186 -38.83 -10.78 -5.88
N THR A 187 -38.48 -10.06 -4.81
CA THR A 187 -39.17 -8.85 -4.38
C THR A 187 -38.31 -7.60 -4.58
N VAL A 188 -38.96 -6.52 -5.03
CA VAL A 188 -38.43 -5.16 -4.97
C VAL A 188 -39.20 -4.41 -3.90
N LYS A 189 -38.48 -3.85 -2.94
CA LYS A 189 -39.07 -3.03 -1.87
C LYS A 189 -38.68 -1.58 -2.07
N VAL A 190 -39.65 -0.70 -1.93
CA VAL A 190 -39.45 0.75 -2.05
C VAL A 190 -39.59 1.37 -0.67
N TRP A 191 -38.55 2.07 -0.22
CA TRP A 191 -38.43 2.65 1.10
C TRP A 191 -38.49 4.17 1.01
N LYS A 192 -39.13 4.82 1.98
CA LYS A 192 -39.00 6.27 2.18
C LYS A 192 -37.87 6.53 3.18
N LEU A 193 -36.85 7.28 2.76
CA LEU A 193 -35.60 7.46 3.53
C LEU A 193 -35.77 8.28 4.82
N GLU A 194 -36.70 9.24 4.83
CA GLU A 194 -37.00 10.05 6.02
C GLU A 194 -37.68 9.24 7.12
N SER A 195 -38.70 8.43 6.74
CA SER A 195 -39.59 7.75 7.70
C SER A 195 -39.27 6.27 7.91
N GLN A 196 -38.27 5.73 7.19
CA GLN A 196 -37.84 4.33 7.26
C GLN A 196 -38.96 3.30 7.01
N CYS A 197 -40.03 3.73 6.34
CA CYS A 197 -41.17 2.87 6.06
C CYS A 197 -41.03 2.26 4.66
N CYS A 198 -41.36 0.98 4.55
CA CYS A 198 -41.57 0.33 3.27
C CYS A 198 -42.90 0.83 2.68
N VAL A 199 -42.81 1.60 1.60
CA VAL A 199 -43.96 2.18 0.88
C VAL A 199 -44.63 1.13 0.00
N ALA A 200 -43.84 0.29 -0.65
CA ALA A 200 -44.35 -0.74 -1.54
C ALA A 200 -43.45 -1.97 -1.53
N SER A 201 -44.07 -3.15 -1.50
CA SER A 201 -43.45 -4.42 -1.83
C SER A 201 -44.01 -4.90 -3.18
N LEU A 202 -43.14 -5.03 -4.17
CA LEU A 202 -43.46 -5.45 -5.53
C LEU A 202 -42.90 -6.86 -5.73
N LYS A 203 -43.78 -7.85 -5.92
CA LYS A 203 -43.39 -9.23 -6.16
C LYS A 203 -43.31 -9.49 -7.67
N GLY A 204 -42.14 -9.92 -8.13
CA GLY A 204 -41.89 -10.31 -9.51
C GLY A 204 -41.93 -11.83 -9.72
N PRO A 205 -41.79 -12.27 -10.98
CA PRO A 205 -41.77 -13.68 -11.32
C PRO A 205 -40.48 -14.39 -10.85
N ILE A 206 -39.32 -13.73 -11.01
CA ILE A 206 -37.97 -14.27 -10.81
C ILE A 206 -37.07 -13.19 -10.17
N ALA A 207 -35.80 -13.52 -9.91
CA ALA A 207 -34.79 -12.60 -9.39
C ALA A 207 -34.66 -11.34 -10.26
N VAL A 208 -34.54 -10.21 -9.56
CA VAL A 208 -34.44 -8.88 -10.13
C VAL A 208 -33.01 -8.62 -10.57
N THR A 209 -32.86 -7.97 -11.72
CA THR A 209 -31.55 -7.77 -12.37
C THR A 209 -31.22 -6.30 -12.57
N GLU A 210 -32.22 -5.47 -12.87
CA GLU A 210 -32.07 -4.02 -12.86
C GLU A 210 -33.40 -3.35 -12.48
N ALA A 211 -33.32 -2.16 -11.88
CA ALA A 211 -34.47 -1.33 -11.59
C ALA A 211 -34.21 0.13 -12.03
N LEU A 212 -35.22 0.80 -12.55
CA LEU A 212 -35.12 2.20 -12.97
C LEU A 212 -36.38 2.98 -12.58
N PHE A 213 -36.20 4.12 -11.89
CA PHE A 213 -37.30 5.03 -11.60
C PHE A 213 -37.62 5.91 -12.80
N VAL A 214 -38.91 5.96 -13.19
CA VAL A 214 -39.44 6.88 -14.19
C VAL A 214 -40.19 7.99 -13.46
N GLY A 215 -39.46 9.03 -13.08
CA GLY A 215 -39.94 10.06 -12.16
C GLY A 215 -40.12 9.53 -10.73
N ASN A 216 -41.06 10.11 -9.97
CA ASN A 216 -41.24 9.79 -8.55
C ASN A 216 -42.35 8.76 -8.25
N GLU A 217 -43.10 8.33 -9.27
CA GLU A 217 -44.32 7.52 -9.08
C GLU A 217 -44.33 6.21 -9.87
N ARG A 218 -43.40 6.03 -10.81
CA ARG A 218 -43.35 4.85 -11.68
C ARG A 218 -41.96 4.21 -11.62
N ILE A 219 -41.91 2.88 -11.71
CA ILE A 219 -40.66 2.12 -11.68
C ILE A 219 -40.69 0.99 -12.72
N LEU A 220 -39.60 0.83 -13.45
CA LEU A 220 -39.33 -0.28 -14.36
C LEU A 220 -38.44 -1.30 -13.65
N ILE A 221 -38.79 -2.58 -13.77
CA ILE A 221 -38.05 -3.68 -13.17
C ILE A 221 -37.75 -4.70 -14.25
N GLY A 222 -36.47 -5.02 -14.44
CA GLY A 222 -35.99 -6.10 -15.29
C GLY A 222 -35.74 -7.37 -14.47
N TYR A 223 -36.03 -8.51 -15.08
CA TYR A 223 -35.85 -9.83 -14.47
C TYR A 223 -34.88 -10.71 -15.27
N MET A 224 -34.38 -11.77 -14.63
CA MET A 224 -33.47 -12.75 -15.26
C MET A 224 -34.10 -13.51 -16.45
N ASP A 225 -35.42 -13.60 -16.54
CA ASP A 225 -36.13 -14.34 -17.60
C ASP A 225 -36.36 -13.51 -18.88
N GLY A 226 -35.83 -12.28 -18.93
CA GLY A 226 -36.04 -11.37 -20.06
C GLY A 226 -37.31 -10.53 -19.98
N THR A 227 -38.10 -10.68 -18.90
CA THR A 227 -39.30 -9.87 -18.72
C THR A 227 -38.99 -8.52 -18.10
N VAL A 228 -39.79 -7.52 -18.47
CA VAL A 228 -39.74 -6.17 -17.90
C VAL A 228 -41.13 -5.78 -17.43
N ASN A 229 -41.25 -5.46 -16.14
CA ASN A 229 -42.51 -4.99 -15.56
C ASN A 229 -42.46 -3.50 -15.30
N PHE A 230 -43.56 -2.82 -15.64
CA PHE A 230 -43.77 -1.42 -15.36
C PHE A 230 -44.79 -1.26 -14.23
N TYR A 231 -44.37 -0.66 -13.12
CA TYR A 231 -45.20 -0.47 -11.93
C TYR A 231 -45.48 1.00 -11.65
N ARG A 232 -46.66 1.25 -11.08
CA ARG A 232 -47.05 2.50 -10.43
C ARG A 232 -47.04 2.31 -8.92
N LEU A 233 -46.39 3.22 -8.20
CA LEU A 233 -46.24 3.14 -6.75
C LEU A 233 -47.50 3.57 -6.00
N LYS A 234 -48.27 4.50 -6.57
CA LYS A 234 -49.53 5.01 -6.01
C LYS A 234 -50.72 4.50 -6.81
N GLY A 235 -51.64 3.79 -6.15
CA GLY A 235 -52.90 3.29 -6.72
C GLY A 235 -53.19 1.82 -6.40
N GLU A 236 -54.44 1.40 -6.60
CA GLU A 236 -54.90 0.01 -6.34
C GLU A 236 -54.30 -1.00 -7.32
N LYS A 237 -54.17 -0.63 -8.60
CA LYS A 237 -53.47 -1.43 -9.62
C LYS A 237 -52.01 -0.99 -9.70
N LYS A 238 -51.14 -1.75 -9.03
CA LYS A 238 -49.70 -1.49 -9.00
C LYS A 238 -48.99 -1.81 -10.32
N LEU A 239 -49.44 -2.82 -11.07
CA LEU A 239 -48.84 -3.19 -12.35
C LEU A 239 -49.52 -2.43 -13.50
N ILE A 240 -48.73 -1.71 -14.30
CA ILE A 240 -49.19 -1.02 -15.52
C ILE A 240 -49.11 -1.97 -16.71
N HIS A 241 -47.93 -2.52 -16.97
CA HIS A 241 -47.67 -3.36 -18.14
C HIS A 241 -46.57 -4.39 -17.90
N HIS A 242 -46.61 -5.49 -18.65
CA HIS A 242 -45.63 -6.57 -18.64
C HIS A 242 -45.13 -6.79 -20.07
N TRP A 243 -43.82 -6.62 -20.30
CA TRP A 243 -43.17 -6.90 -21.59
C TRP A 243 -42.37 -8.20 -21.52
N LYS A 244 -42.51 -9.03 -22.54
CA LYS A 244 -41.69 -10.22 -22.77
C LYS A 244 -40.96 -10.09 -24.11
N ASN A 245 -40.04 -9.13 -24.16
CA ASN A 245 -39.32 -8.78 -25.39
C ASN A 245 -38.05 -9.59 -25.59
N HIS A 246 -37.47 -10.10 -24.50
CA HIS A 246 -36.18 -10.76 -24.49
C HIS A 246 -36.31 -12.22 -24.11
N THR A 247 -35.35 -13.03 -24.57
CA THR A 247 -35.27 -14.48 -24.25
C THR A 247 -34.29 -14.77 -23.12
N SER A 248 -33.42 -13.81 -22.80
CA SER A 248 -32.38 -13.90 -21.77
C SER A 248 -32.46 -12.72 -20.80
N GLN A 249 -31.66 -12.78 -19.73
CA GLN A 249 -31.60 -11.79 -18.67
C GLN A 249 -31.54 -10.34 -19.18
N VAL A 250 -32.42 -9.49 -18.65
CA VAL A 250 -32.33 -8.04 -18.84
C VAL A 250 -31.22 -7.52 -17.95
N VAL A 251 -30.30 -6.77 -18.52
CA VAL A 251 -29.07 -6.36 -17.86
C VAL A 251 -29.11 -4.89 -17.49
N SER A 252 -29.50 -4.03 -18.43
CA SER A 252 -29.64 -2.59 -18.19
C SER A 252 -30.94 -2.07 -18.77
N ILE A 253 -31.53 -1.08 -18.09
CA ILE A 253 -32.68 -0.33 -18.56
C ILE A 253 -32.29 1.15 -18.56
N VAL A 254 -32.37 1.78 -19.72
CA VAL A 254 -31.97 3.17 -19.94
C VAL A 254 -33.18 3.97 -20.42
N LEU A 255 -33.42 5.15 -19.84
CA LEU A 255 -34.51 6.03 -20.25
C LEU A 255 -34.03 7.03 -21.31
N LEU A 256 -34.60 6.94 -22.52
CA LEU A 256 -34.44 7.86 -23.63
C LEU A 256 -35.61 8.88 -23.63
N GLU A 257 -35.30 10.18 -23.63
CA GLU A 257 -36.28 11.28 -23.79
C GLU A 257 -37.58 11.17 -22.95
N ARG A 258 -37.50 10.83 -21.65
CA ARG A 258 -38.61 10.67 -20.68
C ARG A 258 -39.74 9.69 -21.05
N THR A 259 -39.81 9.23 -22.29
CA THR A 259 -40.96 8.56 -22.90
C THR A 259 -40.56 7.23 -23.53
N ILE A 260 -39.31 7.05 -23.94
CA ILE A 260 -38.81 5.82 -24.55
C ILE A 260 -37.87 5.13 -23.56
N ALA A 261 -38.02 3.84 -23.33
CA ALA A 261 -37.08 3.04 -22.56
C ALA A 261 -36.34 2.08 -23.49
N ALA A 262 -35.02 2.04 -23.37
CA ALA A 262 -34.16 1.05 -24.00
C ALA A 262 -33.85 -0.05 -22.98
N THR A 263 -34.31 -1.26 -23.26
CA THR A 263 -34.00 -2.45 -22.47
C THR A 263 -32.91 -3.22 -23.17
N VAL A 264 -31.81 -3.49 -22.47
CA VAL A 264 -30.64 -4.20 -23.00
C VAL A 264 -30.58 -5.56 -22.34
N SER A 265 -30.46 -6.62 -23.14
CA SER A 265 -30.42 -7.99 -22.67
C SER A 265 -29.17 -8.72 -23.14
N ARG A 266 -28.82 -9.77 -22.41
CA ARG A 266 -27.77 -10.73 -22.77
C ARG A 266 -28.12 -11.58 -24.00
N ASP A 267 -29.36 -11.49 -24.51
CA ASP A 267 -29.78 -12.08 -25.79
C ASP A 267 -29.21 -11.37 -27.03
N GLN A 268 -28.26 -10.45 -26.83
CA GLN A 268 -27.60 -9.65 -27.86
C GLN A 268 -28.52 -8.64 -28.55
N THR A 269 -29.63 -8.25 -27.90
CA THR A 269 -30.57 -7.27 -28.46
C THR A 269 -30.91 -6.12 -27.50
N ILE A 270 -31.19 -4.95 -28.08
CA ILE A 270 -31.88 -3.84 -27.39
C ILE A 270 -33.32 -3.82 -27.87
N SER A 271 -34.27 -3.68 -26.94
CA SER A 271 -35.65 -3.35 -27.27
C SER A 271 -35.99 -1.93 -26.84
N LEU A 272 -36.53 -1.12 -27.76
CA LEU A 272 -37.04 0.21 -27.49
C LEU A 272 -38.54 0.13 -27.27
N THR A 273 -39.02 0.57 -26.10
CA THR A 273 -40.43 0.60 -25.74
C THR A 273 -40.87 2.03 -25.44
N ASN A 274 -42.07 2.40 -25.87
CA ASN A 274 -42.68 3.67 -25.49
C ASN A 274 -43.48 3.46 -24.19
N LEU A 275 -43.22 4.27 -23.18
CA LEU A 275 -43.79 4.17 -21.84
C LEU A 275 -45.22 4.73 -21.73
N ASP A 276 -45.62 5.59 -22.67
CA ASP A 276 -46.96 6.18 -22.67
C ASP A 276 -47.95 5.32 -23.47
N THR A 277 -47.52 4.77 -24.62
CA THR A 277 -48.34 3.85 -25.42
C THR A 277 -48.20 2.39 -25.01
N ASN A 278 -47.15 2.04 -24.24
CA ASN A 278 -46.72 0.68 -23.90
C ASN A 278 -46.34 -0.20 -25.10
N GLU A 279 -46.24 0.38 -26.29
CA GLU A 279 -45.90 -0.35 -27.52
C GLU A 279 -44.39 -0.46 -27.72
N LYS A 280 -44.00 -1.52 -28.43
CA LYS A 280 -42.62 -1.75 -28.84
C LYS A 280 -42.31 -0.95 -30.10
N VAL A 281 -41.32 -0.07 -30.02
CA VAL A 281 -40.89 0.79 -31.14
C VAL A 281 -39.97 0.05 -32.08
N LYS A 282 -38.88 -0.56 -31.56
CA LYS A 282 -37.84 -1.20 -32.39
C LYS A 282 -37.04 -2.22 -31.59
N THR A 283 -36.44 -3.20 -32.28
CA THR A 283 -35.40 -4.07 -31.72
C THR A 283 -34.13 -3.93 -32.55
N LEU A 284 -32.98 -3.78 -31.88
CA LEU A 284 -31.67 -3.63 -32.49
C LEU A 284 -30.76 -4.79 -32.08
N PRO A 285 -30.11 -5.50 -33.03
CA PRO A 285 -29.11 -6.51 -32.72
C PRO A 285 -27.76 -5.87 -32.43
N LEU A 286 -27.06 -6.38 -31.41
CA LEU A 286 -25.75 -5.92 -30.94
C LEU A 286 -24.62 -6.90 -31.25
N PHE A 287 -24.99 -8.13 -31.63
CA PHE A 287 -24.08 -9.22 -32.01
C PHE A 287 -23.10 -9.66 -30.92
N GLU A 288 -23.28 -9.18 -29.69
CA GLU A 288 -22.48 -9.51 -28.52
C GLU A 288 -23.38 -9.49 -27.27
N PRO A 289 -23.18 -10.42 -26.31
CA PRO A 289 -23.86 -10.36 -25.02
C PRO A 289 -23.31 -9.18 -24.19
N ILE A 290 -24.21 -8.27 -23.82
CA ILE A 290 -23.87 -7.05 -23.08
C ILE A 290 -24.07 -7.27 -21.58
N GLU A 291 -23.16 -6.74 -20.78
CA GLU A 291 -23.20 -6.76 -19.31
C GLU A 291 -23.52 -5.38 -18.71
N SER A 292 -23.33 -4.29 -19.45
CA SER A 292 -23.76 -2.97 -19.00
C SER A 292 -24.00 -2.00 -20.15
N ALA A 293 -24.95 -1.08 -19.95
CA ALA A 293 -25.25 -0.01 -20.89
C ALA A 293 -25.65 1.28 -20.17
N ILE A 294 -25.18 2.41 -20.68
CA ILE A 294 -25.44 3.75 -20.14
C ILE A 294 -25.74 4.76 -21.26
N LEU A 295 -26.32 5.90 -20.91
CA LEU A 295 -26.60 7.01 -21.82
C LEU A 295 -25.55 8.12 -21.67
N SER A 296 -25.05 8.63 -22.80
CA SER A 296 -24.23 9.84 -22.91
C SER A 296 -25.10 11.08 -23.11
N ASP A 297 -24.56 12.28 -22.87
CA ASP A 297 -25.32 13.55 -22.96
C ASP A 297 -25.78 13.84 -24.40
N ASP A 298 -25.07 13.32 -25.40
CA ASP A 298 -25.42 13.43 -26.83
C ASP A 298 -26.59 12.52 -27.24
N ALA A 299 -27.32 11.94 -26.26
CA ALA A 299 -28.31 10.89 -26.45
C ALA A 299 -27.76 9.65 -27.18
N THR A 300 -26.45 9.44 -27.15
CA THR A 300 -25.80 8.21 -27.63
C THR A 300 -25.71 7.20 -26.49
N MET A 301 -25.82 5.92 -26.82
CA MET A 301 -25.79 4.83 -25.86
C MET A 301 -24.43 4.15 -25.90
N LEU A 302 -23.80 3.99 -24.73
CA LEU A 302 -22.55 3.27 -24.57
C LEU A 302 -22.82 1.88 -24.03
N THR A 303 -22.20 0.87 -24.62
CA THR A 303 -22.38 -0.53 -24.26
C THR A 303 -21.05 -1.23 -24.14
N VAL A 304 -20.94 -2.16 -23.19
CA VAL A 304 -19.81 -3.07 -23.05
C VAL A 304 -20.32 -4.46 -22.72
N GLY A 305 -19.67 -5.48 -23.28
CA GLY A 305 -20.04 -6.87 -23.12
C GLY A 305 -18.89 -7.80 -22.78
N GLU A 306 -19.08 -9.07 -23.15
CA GLU A 306 -18.17 -10.19 -22.90
C GLU A 306 -16.81 -10.05 -23.56
N GLU A 307 -16.71 -9.34 -24.69
CA GLU A 307 -15.46 -9.15 -25.43
C GLU A 307 -14.61 -7.98 -24.90
N GLY A 308 -15.12 -7.19 -23.95
CA GLY A 308 -14.40 -6.04 -23.40
C GLY A 308 -14.26 -4.85 -24.35
N VAL A 309 -15.16 -4.77 -25.34
CA VAL A 309 -15.20 -3.68 -26.34
C VAL A 309 -16.24 -2.63 -25.93
N LEU A 310 -15.79 -1.38 -25.80
CA LEU A 310 -16.67 -0.23 -25.61
C LEU A 310 -17.23 0.21 -26.97
N LYS A 311 -18.54 0.10 -27.13
CA LYS A 311 -19.27 0.48 -28.35
C LYS A 311 -20.20 1.65 -28.08
N CYS A 312 -20.27 2.58 -29.02
CA CYS A 312 -21.14 3.75 -29.00
C CYS A 312 -22.20 3.65 -30.09
N TRP A 313 -23.47 3.72 -29.71
CA TRP A 313 -24.61 3.53 -30.58
C TRP A 313 -25.49 4.77 -30.60
N GLN A 314 -26.04 5.10 -31.77
CA GLN A 314 -27.18 6.00 -31.83
C GLN A 314 -28.48 5.19 -31.65
N PRO A 315 -29.26 5.40 -30.57
CA PRO A 315 -30.38 4.52 -30.24
C PRO A 315 -31.53 4.58 -31.25
N THR A 316 -31.79 5.75 -31.85
CA THR A 316 -32.89 5.93 -32.82
C THR A 316 -32.61 5.27 -34.17
N THR A 317 -31.38 5.43 -34.68
CA THR A 317 -30.98 4.89 -35.99
C THR A 317 -30.50 3.45 -35.88
N GLY A 318 -29.90 3.06 -34.74
CA GLY A 318 -29.22 1.79 -34.55
C GLY A 318 -27.83 1.71 -35.20
N LYS A 319 -27.26 2.85 -35.59
CA LYS A 319 -25.91 2.90 -36.17
C LYS A 319 -24.85 2.85 -35.08
N LEU A 320 -23.85 2.01 -35.27
CA LEU A 320 -22.62 2.01 -34.50
C LEU A 320 -21.78 3.23 -34.93
N LEU A 321 -21.50 4.13 -33.98
CA LEU A 321 -20.70 5.32 -34.22
C LEU A 321 -19.22 5.02 -34.02
N ARG A 322 -18.87 4.34 -32.91
CA ARG A 322 -17.49 4.11 -32.48
C ARG A 322 -17.36 2.78 -31.73
N SER A 323 -16.18 2.17 -31.83
CA SER A 323 -15.82 0.97 -31.06
C SER A 323 -14.35 1.02 -30.66
N ALA A 324 -14.04 0.75 -29.40
CA ALA A 324 -12.67 0.63 -28.89
C ALA A 324 -12.54 -0.61 -28.02
N ALA A 325 -11.51 -1.44 -28.28
CA ALA A 325 -11.17 -2.59 -27.46
C ALA A 325 -10.31 -2.14 -26.29
N ILE A 326 -10.81 -2.30 -25.06
CA ILE A 326 -10.15 -1.76 -23.86
C ILE A 326 -9.48 -2.87 -23.07
N CYS A 327 -10.20 -3.97 -22.87
CA CYS A 327 -9.68 -5.18 -22.24
C CYS A 327 -10.06 -6.41 -23.06
N ARG A 328 -9.43 -7.55 -22.76
CA ARG A 328 -9.74 -8.86 -23.39
C ARG A 328 -10.71 -9.70 -22.58
N CYS A 329 -11.12 -9.19 -21.43
CA CYS A 329 -11.98 -9.87 -20.47
C CYS A 329 -13.33 -9.16 -20.43
N ARG A 330 -14.35 -9.88 -19.96
CA ARG A 330 -15.69 -9.33 -19.78
C ARG A 330 -15.66 -8.13 -18.84
N VAL A 331 -16.35 -7.05 -19.22
CA VAL A 331 -16.55 -5.89 -18.36
C VAL A 331 -17.94 -5.97 -17.79
N ASP A 332 -18.04 -6.06 -16.46
CA ASP A 332 -19.31 -6.25 -15.77
C ASP A 332 -20.07 -4.91 -15.60
N LEU A 333 -19.36 -3.77 -15.55
CA LEU A 333 -19.98 -2.47 -15.25
C LEU A 333 -19.33 -1.31 -16.00
N ILE A 334 -20.16 -0.38 -16.45
CA ILE A 334 -19.78 0.93 -16.99
C ILE A 334 -20.43 2.02 -16.14
N LEU A 335 -19.67 3.02 -15.74
CA LEU A 335 -20.18 4.23 -15.12
C LEU A 335 -19.60 5.47 -15.78
N ARG A 336 -20.39 6.54 -15.79
CA ARG A 336 -19.98 7.81 -16.37
C ARG A 336 -19.92 8.89 -15.31
N ASN A 337 -18.84 9.66 -15.37
CA ASN A 337 -18.67 10.87 -14.59
C ASN A 337 -18.82 12.08 -15.50
N GLN A 338 -19.95 12.79 -15.35
CA GLN A 338 -20.26 13.97 -16.16
C GLN A 338 -19.30 15.14 -15.92
N ILE A 339 -18.71 15.26 -14.73
CA ILE A 339 -17.85 16.39 -14.36
C ILE A 339 -16.50 16.31 -15.08
N ARG A 340 -15.92 15.10 -15.13
CA ARG A 340 -14.61 14.87 -15.76
C ARG A 340 -14.70 14.47 -17.23
N GLY A 341 -15.88 14.13 -17.74
CA GLY A 341 -16.02 13.54 -19.08
C GLY A 341 -15.33 12.17 -19.19
N GLN A 342 -15.29 11.41 -18.09
CA GLN A 342 -14.60 10.12 -18.01
C GLN A 342 -15.58 8.98 -17.75
N LEU A 343 -15.24 7.82 -18.30
CA LEU A 343 -15.91 6.54 -18.13
C LEU A 343 -15.06 5.65 -17.21
N LEU A 344 -15.72 4.96 -16.30
CA LEU A 344 -15.13 3.93 -15.46
C LEU A 344 -15.67 2.57 -15.90
N LEU A 345 -14.75 1.66 -16.19
CA LEU A 345 -15.07 0.28 -16.54
C LEU A 345 -14.52 -0.65 -15.46
N ALA A 346 -15.35 -1.58 -14.99
CA ALA A 346 -14.92 -2.62 -14.07
C ALA A 346 -14.94 -3.99 -14.77
N SER A 347 -13.79 -4.65 -14.87
CA SER A 347 -13.67 -5.97 -15.46
C SER A 347 -13.98 -7.09 -14.47
N CYS A 348 -14.35 -8.27 -14.99
CA CYS A 348 -14.54 -9.48 -14.21
C CYS A 348 -13.28 -9.87 -13.40
N ASP A 349 -12.09 -9.56 -13.92
CA ASP A 349 -10.80 -9.81 -13.25
C ASP A 349 -10.48 -8.79 -12.16
N SER A 350 -11.48 -8.05 -11.71
CA SER A 350 -11.34 -7.03 -10.67
C SER A 350 -10.35 -5.92 -11.03
N ASN A 351 -10.26 -5.52 -12.30
CA ASN A 351 -9.49 -4.36 -12.75
C ASN A 351 -10.42 -3.19 -13.08
N LEU A 352 -9.94 -1.98 -12.84
CA LEU A 352 -10.64 -0.75 -13.19
C LEU A 352 -9.90 -0.01 -14.31
N TYR A 353 -10.66 0.46 -15.29
CA TYR A 353 -10.16 1.26 -16.40
C TYR A 353 -10.85 2.62 -16.40
N LEU A 354 -10.05 3.68 -16.38
CA LEU A 354 -10.51 5.04 -16.61
C LEU A 354 -10.30 5.37 -18.07
N VAL A 355 -11.38 5.77 -18.75
CA VAL A 355 -11.43 5.95 -20.18
C VAL A 355 -12.02 7.32 -20.48
N ASP A 356 -11.38 8.08 -21.36
CA ASP A 356 -11.92 9.36 -21.79
C ASP A 356 -13.12 9.14 -22.73
N GLU A 357 -14.23 9.86 -22.50
CA GLU A 357 -15.48 9.69 -23.25
C GLU A 357 -15.34 10.12 -24.72
N GLN A 358 -14.47 11.11 -24.99
CA GLN A 358 -14.28 11.65 -26.33
C GLN A 358 -13.30 10.84 -27.16
N THR A 359 -12.20 10.36 -26.59
CA THR A 359 -11.18 9.63 -27.34
C THR A 359 -11.32 8.10 -27.27
N PHE A 360 -12.07 7.58 -26.29
CA PHE A 360 -12.07 6.16 -25.90
C PHE A 360 -10.68 5.61 -25.56
N GLU A 361 -9.77 6.50 -25.16
CA GLU A 361 -8.44 6.14 -24.71
C GLU A 361 -8.43 5.88 -23.20
N VAL A 362 -7.68 4.85 -22.81
CA VAL A 362 -7.49 4.52 -21.40
C VAL A 362 -6.53 5.55 -20.80
N SER A 363 -7.04 6.41 -19.94
CA SER A 363 -6.22 7.38 -19.20
C SER A 363 -5.45 6.70 -18.08
N ARG A 364 -6.06 5.72 -17.40
CA ARG A 364 -5.44 4.99 -16.30
C ARG A 364 -5.99 3.58 -16.16
N GLN A 365 -5.11 2.66 -15.79
CA GLN A 365 -5.48 1.30 -15.39
C GLN A 365 -5.15 1.10 -13.91
N MET A 366 -6.01 0.38 -13.23
CA MET A 366 -5.83 0.07 -11.83
C MET A 366 -6.17 -1.39 -11.57
N VAL A 367 -5.26 -2.10 -10.92
CA VAL A 367 -5.44 -3.51 -10.58
C VAL A 367 -6.04 -3.59 -9.19
N GLY A 368 -7.27 -4.09 -9.11
CA GLY A 368 -7.99 -4.21 -7.84
C GLY A 368 -7.56 -5.40 -7.00
N PHE A 369 -7.12 -6.50 -7.63
CA PHE A 369 -6.67 -7.71 -6.94
C PHE A 369 -5.39 -8.25 -7.58
N ASN A 370 -4.30 -8.30 -6.81
CA ASN A 370 -3.00 -8.77 -7.30
C ASN A 370 -2.80 -10.29 -7.20
N ASP A 371 -3.60 -11.01 -6.39
CA ASP A 371 -3.37 -12.42 -6.02
C ASP A 371 -1.93 -12.68 -5.53
N GLU A 372 -1.52 -13.95 -5.39
CA GLU A 372 -0.16 -14.30 -4.95
C GLU A 372 0.92 -13.76 -5.89
N ILE A 373 1.94 -13.12 -5.31
CA ILE A 373 3.10 -12.58 -6.03
C ILE A 373 4.27 -13.54 -5.87
N PHE A 374 4.81 -14.01 -7.00
CA PHE A 374 5.90 -14.98 -7.02
C PHE A 374 7.28 -14.33 -7.09
N ASP A 375 7.43 -13.30 -7.93
CA ASP A 375 8.73 -12.70 -8.23
C ASP A 375 8.60 -11.21 -8.59
N LEU A 376 9.66 -10.47 -8.36
CA LEU A 376 9.75 -9.04 -8.62
C LEU A 376 11.06 -8.74 -9.36
N ALA A 377 11.03 -7.76 -10.26
CA ALA A 377 12.25 -7.22 -10.86
C ALA A 377 12.13 -5.72 -11.17
N PHE A 378 13.22 -4.98 -10.93
CA PHE A 378 13.33 -3.61 -11.41
C PHE A 378 13.82 -3.56 -12.85
N VAL A 379 13.24 -2.64 -13.63
CA VAL A 379 13.51 -2.42 -15.05
C VAL A 379 13.54 -0.91 -15.32
N GLY A 380 14.35 -0.50 -16.28
CA GLY A 380 14.57 0.88 -16.70
C GLY A 380 15.78 1.52 -16.02
N ALA A 381 16.36 2.52 -16.68
CA ALA A 381 17.37 3.38 -16.06
C ALA A 381 16.81 3.95 -14.74
N ASP A 382 17.63 3.95 -13.69
CA ASP A 382 17.25 4.37 -12.33
C ASP A 382 16.11 3.55 -11.69
N GLN A 383 15.85 2.32 -12.17
CA GLN A 383 14.80 1.44 -11.62
C GLN A 383 13.40 2.08 -11.64
N ARG A 384 13.09 2.82 -12.72
CA ARG A 384 11.81 3.54 -12.90
C ARG A 384 10.58 2.66 -12.96
N TYR A 385 10.73 1.42 -13.39
CA TYR A 385 9.61 0.48 -13.51
C TYR A 385 9.86 -0.75 -12.65
N MET A 386 8.80 -1.20 -11.99
CA MET A 386 8.78 -2.45 -11.24
C MET A 386 7.88 -3.43 -11.98
N MET A 387 8.43 -4.60 -12.32
CA MET A 387 7.70 -5.71 -12.89
C MET A 387 7.33 -6.69 -11.80
N VAL A 388 6.07 -7.12 -11.82
CA VAL A 388 5.51 -8.06 -10.85
C VAL A 388 5.00 -9.29 -11.58
N ALA A 389 5.56 -10.45 -11.22
CA ALA A 389 5.02 -11.76 -11.59
C ALA A 389 4.07 -12.23 -10.48
N ALA A 390 2.85 -12.54 -10.87
CA ALA A 390 1.81 -12.99 -9.96
C ALA A 390 1.01 -14.13 -10.58
N ASN A 391 0.04 -14.63 -9.84
CA ASN A 391 -0.92 -15.61 -10.31
C ASN A 391 -1.96 -15.02 -11.31
N SER A 392 -1.48 -14.28 -12.31
CA SER A 392 -2.26 -13.70 -13.40
C SER A 392 -1.51 -13.86 -14.71
N ALA A 393 -2.26 -13.90 -15.82
CA ALA A 393 -1.70 -13.97 -17.17
C ALA A 393 -1.07 -12.64 -17.63
N ASP A 394 -1.49 -11.52 -17.03
CA ASP A 394 -0.94 -10.22 -17.37
C ASP A 394 0.22 -9.88 -16.44
N VAL A 395 1.31 -9.38 -17.03
CA VAL A 395 2.44 -8.85 -16.26
C VAL A 395 2.05 -7.47 -15.77
N ARG A 396 2.27 -7.19 -14.48
CA ARG A 396 1.96 -5.87 -13.91
C ARG A 396 3.21 -5.03 -13.91
N MET A 397 3.15 -3.89 -14.61
CA MET A 397 4.19 -2.88 -14.61
C MET A 397 3.73 -1.70 -13.76
N TYR A 398 4.47 -1.39 -12.70
CA TYR A 398 4.26 -0.20 -11.89
C TYR A 398 5.35 0.83 -12.18
N GLU A 399 4.95 2.07 -12.45
CA GLU A 399 5.89 3.19 -12.47
C GLU A 399 6.20 3.62 -11.03
N THR A 400 7.48 3.68 -10.65
CA THR A 400 7.89 3.90 -9.25
C THR A 400 7.64 5.33 -8.75
N ARG A 401 7.34 6.27 -9.66
CA ARG A 401 7.06 7.68 -9.33
C ARG A 401 5.57 7.95 -9.11
N THR A 402 4.72 7.48 -10.03
CA THR A 402 3.28 7.75 -10.05
C THR A 402 2.45 6.61 -9.49
N TRP A 403 3.04 5.42 -9.36
CA TRP A 403 2.36 4.16 -9.05
C TRP A 403 1.20 3.84 -10.00
N ALA A 404 1.21 4.44 -11.20
CA ALA A 404 0.32 4.02 -12.26
C ALA A 404 0.64 2.57 -12.63
N CYS A 405 -0.40 1.75 -12.63
CA CYS A 405 -0.30 0.37 -13.08
C CYS A 405 -0.57 0.32 -14.58
N HIS A 406 0.26 -0.45 -15.29
CA HIS A 406 0.00 -0.86 -16.65
C HIS A 406 -0.06 -2.37 -16.69
N LEU A 407 -1.21 -2.90 -17.10
CA LEU A 407 -1.38 -4.31 -17.39
C LEU A 407 -0.80 -4.59 -18.76
N VAL A 408 0.14 -5.52 -18.80
CA VAL A 408 0.87 -5.88 -20.01
C VAL A 408 0.34 -7.23 -20.48
N PRO A 409 -0.63 -7.25 -21.41
CA PRO A 409 -1.20 -8.50 -21.89
C PRO A 409 -0.22 -9.20 -22.81
N GLY A 410 0.05 -10.47 -22.51
CA GLY A 410 1.07 -11.22 -23.25
C GLY A 410 0.93 -12.73 -23.12
N HIS A 411 0.83 -13.22 -21.89
CA HIS A 411 0.71 -14.63 -21.56
C HIS A 411 -0.76 -15.06 -21.51
N THR A 412 -1.00 -16.37 -21.50
CA THR A 412 -2.34 -16.94 -21.33
C THR A 412 -2.57 -17.55 -19.95
N GLU A 413 -1.50 -17.80 -19.19
CA GLU A 413 -1.55 -18.35 -17.82
C GLU A 413 -0.56 -17.61 -16.90
N SER A 414 -0.53 -17.98 -15.61
CA SER A 414 0.24 -17.31 -14.57
C SER A 414 1.73 -17.14 -14.88
N VAL A 415 2.24 -15.95 -14.59
CA VAL A 415 3.66 -15.59 -14.75
C VAL A 415 4.43 -16.05 -13.52
N LEU A 416 5.48 -16.86 -13.72
CA LEU A 416 6.22 -17.52 -12.63
C LEU A 416 7.50 -16.79 -12.24
N CYS A 417 8.22 -16.20 -13.20
CA CYS A 417 9.50 -15.54 -12.97
C CYS A 417 9.67 -14.31 -13.86
N VAL A 418 10.34 -13.29 -13.32
CA VAL A 418 10.78 -12.12 -14.08
C VAL A 418 12.30 -12.00 -13.98
N SER A 419 12.97 -11.92 -15.12
CA SER A 419 14.39 -11.60 -15.18
C SER A 419 14.59 -10.28 -15.89
N SER A 420 15.33 -9.34 -15.30
CA SER A 420 15.86 -8.18 -16.02
C SER A 420 17.15 -8.54 -16.75
N ALA A 421 17.46 -7.80 -17.82
CA ALA A 421 18.71 -7.93 -18.53
C ALA A 421 19.81 -7.09 -17.86
N CYS A 422 20.98 -7.67 -17.62
CA CYS A 422 22.10 -6.96 -16.99
C CYS A 422 22.79 -5.95 -17.92
N TRP A 423 22.65 -6.10 -19.24
CA TRP A 423 23.34 -5.28 -20.24
C TRP A 423 22.50 -4.11 -20.78
N ASP A 424 21.18 -4.13 -20.60
CA ASP A 424 20.28 -3.04 -20.99
C ASP A 424 19.08 -3.02 -20.05
N ALA A 425 18.94 -1.90 -19.34
CA ALA A 425 17.92 -1.76 -18.32
C ALA A 425 16.50 -1.81 -18.89
N ASN A 426 16.29 -1.57 -20.20
CA ASN A 426 14.95 -1.56 -20.78
C ASN A 426 14.43 -2.95 -21.16
N PHE A 427 15.29 -3.98 -21.14
CA PHE A 427 14.91 -5.35 -21.49
C PHE A 427 14.63 -6.19 -20.26
N PHE A 428 13.55 -6.97 -20.33
CA PHE A 428 13.22 -7.99 -19.35
C PHE A 428 12.52 -9.17 -20.01
N ALA A 429 12.49 -10.30 -19.32
CA ALA A 429 11.86 -11.52 -19.77
C ALA A 429 10.94 -12.07 -18.68
N THR A 430 9.80 -12.60 -19.10
CA THR A 430 8.79 -13.19 -18.23
C THR A 430 8.54 -14.62 -18.66
N SER A 431 8.52 -15.55 -17.70
CA SER A 431 8.17 -16.95 -17.94
C SER A 431 6.78 -17.25 -17.40
N SER A 432 6.04 -18.12 -18.07
CA SER A 432 4.68 -18.46 -17.68
C SER A 432 4.43 -19.96 -17.68
N LYS A 433 3.36 -20.32 -16.98
CA LYS A 433 2.73 -21.63 -17.00
C LYS A 433 2.15 -21.99 -18.39
N ASP A 434 1.96 -21.01 -19.28
CA ASP A 434 1.47 -21.20 -20.66
C ASP A 434 2.47 -21.85 -21.64
N ASN A 435 3.58 -22.40 -21.12
CA ASN A 435 4.67 -23.00 -21.90
C ASN A 435 5.47 -22.01 -22.76
N THR A 436 5.32 -20.71 -22.54
CA THR A 436 6.06 -19.68 -23.26
C THR A 436 6.85 -18.79 -22.32
N PHE A 437 7.83 -18.09 -22.88
CA PHE A 437 8.36 -16.88 -22.27
C PHE A 437 8.32 -15.75 -23.28
N ILE A 438 8.24 -14.53 -22.76
CA ILE A 438 8.15 -13.32 -23.56
C ILE A 438 9.31 -12.40 -23.20
N VAL A 439 9.93 -11.82 -24.22
CA VAL A 439 10.94 -10.77 -24.08
C VAL A 439 10.30 -9.43 -24.40
N TRP A 440 10.44 -8.53 -23.46
CA TRP A 440 9.87 -7.20 -23.47
C TRP A 440 10.97 -6.15 -23.61
N ASN A 441 10.65 -5.07 -24.30
CA ASN A 441 11.46 -3.86 -24.34
C ASN A 441 10.60 -2.66 -23.97
N ILE A 442 11.07 -1.86 -23.04
CA ILE A 442 10.44 -0.60 -22.68
C ILE A 442 10.84 0.45 -23.71
N ALA A 443 9.94 0.71 -24.67
CA ALA A 443 10.12 1.74 -25.70
C ALA A 443 9.17 2.91 -25.45
N GLU A 444 9.58 4.12 -25.85
CA GLU A 444 8.68 5.29 -25.87
C GLU A 444 7.59 5.06 -26.92
N GLY A 445 6.33 5.02 -26.50
CA GLY A 445 5.19 5.01 -27.41
C GLY A 445 4.95 6.40 -28.00
N ASP A 446 4.07 6.48 -29.00
CA ASP A 446 3.73 7.71 -29.76
C ASP A 446 3.25 8.90 -28.91
N LYS A 447 2.99 8.69 -27.60
CA LYS A 447 2.44 9.69 -26.66
C LYS A 447 3.32 9.93 -25.43
N GLY A 448 4.58 9.51 -25.44
CA GLY A 448 5.51 9.74 -24.33
C GLY A 448 5.37 8.77 -23.13
N VAL A 449 4.32 7.94 -23.10
CA VAL A 449 4.22 6.82 -22.14
C VAL A 449 5.09 5.67 -22.65
N LYS A 450 6.06 5.23 -21.85
CA LYS A 450 6.87 4.05 -22.20
C LYS A 450 6.07 2.80 -21.89
N LEU A 451 5.61 2.12 -22.93
CA LEU A 451 4.90 0.86 -22.78
C LEU A 451 5.83 -0.30 -23.12
N PRO A 452 5.77 -1.40 -22.37
CA PRO A 452 6.54 -2.58 -22.66
C PRO A 452 6.00 -3.19 -23.94
N ARG A 453 6.82 -3.14 -24.97
CA ARG A 453 6.53 -3.73 -26.25
C ARG A 453 6.97 -5.19 -26.21
N LYS A 454 6.06 -6.08 -26.64
CA LYS A 454 6.40 -7.47 -26.92
C LYS A 454 7.36 -7.52 -28.11
N VAL A 455 8.65 -7.74 -27.85
CA VAL A 455 9.65 -7.81 -28.93
C VAL A 455 9.85 -9.24 -29.38
N ALA A 456 9.75 -10.19 -28.46
CA ALA A 456 9.97 -11.58 -28.79
C ALA A 456 9.01 -12.51 -28.05
N LEU A 457 8.37 -13.42 -28.78
CA LEU A 457 7.58 -14.52 -28.22
C LEU A 457 8.30 -15.83 -28.49
N ALA A 458 8.70 -16.52 -27.43
CA ALA A 458 9.31 -17.84 -27.56
C ALA A 458 8.26 -18.92 -27.34
N THR A 459 7.80 -19.52 -28.44
CA THR A 459 6.94 -20.71 -28.43
C THR A 459 7.80 -21.92 -28.77
N GLY A 460 7.88 -22.88 -27.86
CA GLY A 460 8.58 -24.12 -28.16
C GLY A 460 8.66 -25.10 -27.02
N HIS A 461 8.48 -24.68 -25.76
CA HIS A 461 8.33 -25.61 -24.65
C HIS A 461 6.95 -26.30 -24.71
N THR A 462 6.88 -27.53 -24.21
CA THR A 462 5.61 -28.29 -24.18
C THR A 462 4.92 -28.25 -22.81
N ASN A 463 5.60 -27.70 -21.79
CA ASN A 463 5.12 -27.58 -20.41
C ASN A 463 5.65 -26.26 -19.78
N ASN A 464 5.21 -25.95 -18.56
CA ASN A 464 5.46 -24.67 -17.87
C ASN A 464 6.94 -24.26 -17.91
N VAL A 465 7.21 -22.99 -18.25
CA VAL A 465 8.58 -22.45 -18.21
C VAL A 465 8.87 -21.96 -16.80
N THR A 466 9.69 -22.73 -16.07
CA THR A 466 9.94 -22.50 -14.64
C THR A 466 10.84 -21.32 -14.37
N ALA A 467 11.90 -21.16 -15.16
CA ALA A 467 12.88 -20.10 -14.97
C ALA A 467 13.53 -19.67 -16.28
N VAL A 468 13.90 -18.40 -16.35
CA VAL A 468 14.54 -17.76 -17.49
C VAL A 468 15.69 -16.89 -17.00
N ARG A 469 16.82 -16.91 -17.73
CA ARG A 469 17.96 -16.06 -17.42
C ARG A 469 18.58 -15.45 -18.68
N PHE A 470 18.93 -14.17 -18.60
CA PHE A 470 19.67 -13.46 -19.63
C PHE A 470 21.17 -13.77 -19.59
N SER A 471 21.82 -13.64 -20.75
CA SER A 471 23.27 -13.46 -20.82
C SER A 471 23.70 -12.19 -20.08
N ASN A 472 24.87 -12.22 -19.45
CA ASN A 472 25.44 -11.13 -18.67
C ASN A 472 26.29 -10.16 -19.51
N THR A 473 27.33 -10.66 -20.18
CA THR A 473 28.44 -9.87 -20.77
C THR A 473 28.58 -10.02 -22.29
N SER A 474 28.01 -11.07 -22.88
CA SER A 474 28.22 -11.44 -24.29
C SER A 474 27.77 -10.35 -25.25
N LYS A 475 28.59 -10.07 -26.28
CA LYS A 475 28.23 -9.16 -27.39
C LYS A 475 27.04 -9.66 -28.22
N LYS A 476 26.87 -10.98 -28.29
CA LYS A 476 25.66 -11.61 -28.85
C LYS A 476 24.79 -12.03 -27.68
N HIS A 477 23.79 -11.22 -27.38
CA HIS A 477 22.87 -11.50 -26.28
C HIS A 477 22.02 -12.74 -26.59
N PHE A 478 21.77 -13.54 -25.56
CA PHE A 478 20.93 -14.72 -25.65
C PHE A 478 20.14 -14.90 -24.35
N ILE A 479 19.13 -15.76 -24.41
CA ILE A 479 18.35 -16.20 -23.25
C ILE A 479 18.45 -17.71 -23.14
N VAL A 480 18.52 -18.18 -21.90
CA VAL A 480 18.37 -19.58 -21.54
C VAL A 480 17.02 -19.75 -20.85
N SER A 481 16.19 -20.66 -21.36
CA SER A 481 14.91 -21.01 -20.75
C SER A 481 14.86 -22.48 -20.38
N VAL A 482 14.16 -22.74 -19.29
CA VAL A 482 14.03 -24.06 -18.69
C VAL A 482 12.57 -24.33 -18.37
N SER A 483 12.14 -25.58 -18.56
CA SER A 483 10.74 -25.97 -18.42
C SER A 483 10.57 -27.33 -17.72
N ASN A 484 9.37 -27.53 -17.19
CA ASN A 484 8.88 -28.82 -16.72
C ASN A 484 8.77 -29.88 -17.83
N ASP A 485 8.95 -29.51 -19.10
CA ASP A 485 9.04 -30.45 -20.22
C ASP A 485 10.37 -31.19 -20.28
N THR A 486 11.22 -30.98 -19.28
CA THR A 486 12.56 -31.56 -19.14
C THR A 486 13.59 -31.01 -20.13
N THR A 487 13.25 -29.98 -20.92
CA THR A 487 14.13 -29.41 -21.94
C THR A 487 14.79 -28.11 -21.50
N LEU A 488 15.97 -27.87 -22.05
CA LEU A 488 16.73 -26.62 -22.00
C LEU A 488 16.76 -26.04 -23.41
N LYS A 489 16.46 -24.75 -23.52
CA LYS A 489 16.46 -24.06 -24.81
C LYS A 489 17.30 -22.79 -24.75
N LEU A 490 18.07 -22.58 -25.83
CA LEU A 490 18.88 -21.39 -26.06
C LEU A 490 18.25 -20.56 -27.18
N TRP A 491 18.12 -19.26 -26.93
CA TRP A 491 17.43 -18.32 -27.81
C TRP A 491 18.34 -17.15 -28.12
N SER A 492 18.55 -16.90 -29.41
CA SER A 492 19.36 -15.77 -29.86
C SER A 492 18.55 -14.48 -29.83
N LEU A 493 19.14 -13.41 -29.29
CA LEU A 493 18.51 -12.07 -29.24
C LEU A 493 19.12 -11.08 -30.26
N VAL A 494 19.86 -11.58 -31.26
CA VAL A 494 20.67 -10.72 -32.16
C VAL A 494 19.82 -9.76 -33.00
N ASP A 495 18.63 -10.17 -33.42
CA ASP A 495 17.78 -9.37 -34.33
C ASP A 495 16.76 -8.47 -33.61
N ILE A 496 16.72 -8.53 -32.28
CA ILE A 496 15.65 -7.93 -31.47
C ILE A 496 15.74 -6.40 -31.42
N LYS A 497 16.95 -5.82 -31.46
CA LYS A 497 17.13 -4.35 -31.45
C LYS A 497 16.67 -3.66 -32.74
N ARG A 498 16.52 -4.41 -33.85
CA ARG A 498 16.15 -3.86 -35.17
C ARG A 498 14.69 -4.15 -35.55
N ALA A 499 14.04 -5.09 -34.86
CA ALA A 499 12.70 -5.53 -35.20
C ALA A 499 11.64 -4.52 -34.72
N SER A 500 10.87 -4.01 -35.67
CA SER A 500 9.69 -3.17 -35.42
C SER A 500 8.41 -3.99 -35.25
N GLU A 501 8.47 -5.32 -35.10
CA GLU A 501 7.33 -6.22 -34.87
C GLU A 501 7.75 -7.35 -33.92
N CYS A 502 6.77 -8.03 -33.30
CA CYS A 502 7.03 -9.14 -32.39
C CYS A 502 7.63 -10.33 -33.15
N VAL A 503 8.91 -10.62 -32.89
CA VAL A 503 9.62 -11.76 -33.47
C VAL A 503 9.19 -13.03 -32.75
N LYS A 504 8.59 -13.99 -33.45
CA LYS A 504 8.45 -15.35 -32.91
C LYS A 504 9.84 -15.97 -32.87
N LEU A 505 10.41 -16.07 -31.67
CA LEU A 505 11.69 -16.72 -31.49
C LEU A 505 11.48 -18.22 -31.68
N THR A 506 12.33 -18.81 -32.50
CA THR A 506 12.54 -20.25 -32.53
C THR A 506 13.79 -20.57 -31.75
N ALA A 507 13.79 -21.68 -31.02
CA ALA A 507 14.96 -22.08 -30.26
C ALA A 507 16.11 -22.37 -31.23
N ALA A 508 17.25 -21.70 -31.03
CA ALA A 508 18.44 -21.92 -31.83
C ALA A 508 19.04 -23.29 -31.52
N SER A 509 18.89 -23.73 -30.28
CA SER A 509 19.27 -25.06 -29.83
C SER A 509 18.28 -25.55 -28.79
N THR A 510 17.75 -26.75 -28.99
CA THR A 510 16.89 -27.46 -28.03
C THR A 510 17.56 -28.74 -27.59
N LEU A 511 17.75 -28.92 -26.29
CA LEU A 511 18.29 -30.15 -25.75
C LEU A 511 17.36 -30.70 -24.69
N VAL A 512 17.17 -32.01 -24.70
CA VAL A 512 16.55 -32.72 -23.57
C VAL A 512 17.55 -32.63 -22.43
N ALA A 513 17.22 -31.77 -21.48
CA ALA A 513 18.11 -31.47 -20.38
C ALA A 513 18.05 -32.61 -19.36
N HIS A 514 16.86 -33.02 -18.95
CA HIS A 514 16.69 -33.93 -17.82
C HIS A 514 15.63 -34.99 -18.11
N THR A 515 15.40 -35.88 -17.15
CA THR A 515 14.30 -36.87 -17.22
C THR A 515 13.08 -36.48 -16.38
N LYS A 516 13.21 -35.43 -15.57
CA LYS A 516 12.15 -34.86 -14.72
C LYS A 516 12.22 -33.33 -14.73
N ASP A 517 11.28 -32.72 -14.03
CA ASP A 517 11.12 -31.27 -13.86
C ASP A 517 12.44 -30.59 -13.51
N VAL A 518 12.71 -29.48 -14.20
CA VAL A 518 13.90 -28.69 -14.02
C VAL A 518 13.53 -27.47 -13.18
N THR A 519 14.18 -27.34 -12.03
CA THR A 519 13.78 -26.45 -10.93
C THR A 519 14.46 -25.09 -11.01
N CYS A 520 15.71 -25.07 -11.47
CA CYS A 520 16.55 -23.87 -11.48
C CYS A 520 17.43 -23.82 -12.72
N VAL A 521 17.78 -22.59 -13.11
CA VAL A 521 18.75 -22.29 -14.15
C VAL A 521 19.59 -21.12 -13.69
N ASP A 522 20.89 -21.19 -13.99
CA ASP A 522 21.78 -20.06 -13.82
C ASP A 522 22.76 -19.97 -14.98
N VAL A 523 23.26 -18.77 -15.26
CA VAL A 523 24.20 -18.49 -16.35
C VAL A 523 25.46 -17.89 -15.76
N SER A 524 26.60 -18.45 -16.12
CA SER A 524 27.90 -17.94 -15.71
C SER A 524 28.11 -16.49 -16.16
N VAL A 525 28.86 -15.70 -15.38
CA VAL A 525 29.13 -14.27 -15.70
C VAL A 525 29.82 -14.08 -17.07
N ASN A 526 30.56 -15.10 -17.52
CA ASN A 526 31.26 -15.12 -18.80
C ASN A 526 30.40 -15.64 -19.98
N ASP A 527 29.15 -16.04 -19.71
CA ASP A 527 28.15 -16.53 -20.67
C ASP A 527 28.54 -17.78 -21.49
N ARG A 528 29.62 -18.47 -21.15
CA ARG A 528 30.05 -19.69 -21.85
C ARG A 528 29.42 -20.96 -21.28
N LEU A 529 28.89 -20.87 -20.07
CA LEU A 529 28.32 -22.00 -19.36
C LEU A 529 26.97 -21.63 -18.76
N CYS A 530 26.03 -22.57 -18.81
CA CYS A 530 24.86 -22.56 -17.96
C CYS A 530 24.72 -23.88 -17.19
N VAL A 531 24.02 -23.81 -16.06
CA VAL A 531 23.70 -24.96 -15.22
C VAL A 531 22.20 -25.12 -15.14
N THR A 532 21.76 -26.37 -15.18
CA THR A 532 20.38 -26.76 -14.90
C THR A 532 20.34 -27.73 -13.74
N GLY A 533 19.43 -27.50 -12.78
CA GLY A 533 19.15 -28.43 -11.69
C GLY A 533 17.78 -29.07 -11.87
N SER A 534 17.66 -30.38 -11.62
CA SER A 534 16.41 -31.12 -11.82
C SER A 534 16.06 -32.06 -10.67
N MET A 535 14.76 -32.37 -10.58
CA MET A 535 14.20 -33.41 -9.74
C MET A 535 14.67 -34.83 -10.12
N ASP A 536 15.34 -34.99 -11.27
CA ASP A 536 15.94 -36.25 -11.72
C ASP A 536 17.26 -36.61 -11.01
N LYS A 537 17.65 -35.81 -10.01
CA LYS A 537 18.84 -36.01 -9.18
C LYS A 537 20.15 -35.66 -9.89
N THR A 538 20.10 -35.08 -11.07
CA THR A 538 21.29 -34.61 -11.77
C THR A 538 21.24 -33.11 -11.86
N ALA A 539 22.42 -32.50 -11.78
CA ALA A 539 22.62 -31.18 -12.36
C ALA A 539 23.34 -31.40 -13.69
N LYS A 540 23.12 -30.53 -14.67
CA LYS A 540 23.85 -30.60 -15.94
C LYS A 540 24.48 -29.27 -16.25
N LEU A 541 25.70 -29.35 -16.76
CA LEU A 541 26.47 -28.22 -17.24
C LEU A 541 26.43 -28.23 -18.76
N TRP A 542 26.14 -27.07 -19.33
CA TRP A 542 26.00 -26.89 -20.76
C TRP A 542 26.99 -25.86 -21.24
N HIS A 543 27.71 -26.20 -22.32
CA HIS A 543 28.52 -25.25 -23.04
C HIS A 543 27.61 -24.41 -23.93
N ILE A 544 27.75 -23.10 -23.82
CA ILE A 544 27.07 -22.14 -24.67
C ILE A 544 28.12 -21.55 -25.60
N ASP A 545 27.97 -21.80 -26.89
CA ASP A 545 28.72 -21.06 -27.91
C ASP A 545 27.90 -19.84 -28.33
N PRO A 546 28.13 -18.63 -27.76
CA PRO A 546 27.33 -17.45 -28.11
C PRO A 546 27.47 -17.05 -29.58
N THR A 547 28.58 -17.44 -30.23
CA THR A 547 28.85 -17.12 -31.65
C THR A 547 28.02 -17.99 -32.59
N LYS A 548 27.94 -19.29 -32.31
CA LYS A 548 27.23 -20.31 -33.10
C LYS A 548 25.79 -20.57 -32.61
N MET A 549 25.43 -20.05 -31.44
CA MET A 549 24.14 -20.27 -30.77
C MET A 549 23.80 -21.76 -30.61
N GLN A 550 24.81 -22.57 -30.30
CA GLN A 550 24.65 -24.00 -30.05
C GLN A 550 24.83 -24.29 -28.57
N LEU A 551 23.96 -25.15 -28.05
CA LEU A 551 24.18 -25.79 -26.76
C LEU A 551 24.96 -27.08 -26.98
N GLY A 552 26.05 -27.22 -26.27
CA GLY A 552 26.77 -28.48 -26.11
C GLY A 552 26.52 -29.03 -24.72
N ILE A 553 26.41 -30.35 -24.58
CA ILE A 553 26.55 -30.97 -23.26
C ILE A 553 28.01 -30.76 -22.87
N ALA A 554 28.27 -29.89 -21.89
CA ALA A 554 29.59 -29.80 -21.32
C ALA A 554 29.80 -31.04 -20.47
N GLY A 555 28.93 -31.30 -19.49
CA GLY A 555 29.01 -32.49 -18.64
C GLY A 555 27.73 -32.74 -17.85
N THR A 556 27.46 -34.00 -17.51
CA THR A 556 26.40 -34.35 -16.57
C THR A 556 26.99 -34.50 -15.18
N LEU A 557 26.49 -33.72 -14.24
CA LEU A 557 26.93 -33.68 -12.87
C LEU A 557 26.15 -34.75 -12.09
N VAL A 558 26.54 -36.01 -12.31
CA VAL A 558 25.86 -37.16 -11.72
C VAL A 558 26.30 -37.37 -10.28
N GLY A 559 25.32 -37.64 -9.44
CA GLY A 559 25.50 -38.45 -8.24
C GLY A 559 24.73 -37.93 -7.03
N HIS A 560 23.93 -36.86 -7.17
CA HIS A 560 22.92 -36.64 -6.15
C HIS A 560 21.94 -37.83 -6.14
N ARG A 561 21.42 -38.18 -4.96
CA ARG A 561 20.46 -39.30 -4.78
C ARG A 561 19.00 -38.86 -4.81
N ARG A 562 18.73 -37.55 -4.72
CA ARG A 562 17.41 -36.89 -4.77
C ARG A 562 17.49 -35.64 -5.64
N GLY A 563 16.36 -34.97 -5.87
CA GLY A 563 16.26 -33.78 -6.72
C GLY A 563 17.17 -32.63 -6.28
N VAL A 564 17.66 -31.86 -7.26
CA VAL A 564 18.45 -30.65 -7.07
C VAL A 564 17.48 -29.46 -6.93
N TRP A 565 17.64 -28.66 -5.88
CA TRP A 565 16.74 -27.53 -5.59
C TRP A 565 17.23 -26.22 -6.20
N ASP A 566 18.51 -25.91 -6.02
CA ASP A 566 19.14 -24.70 -6.54
C ASP A 566 20.55 -24.99 -7.05
N ALA A 567 21.01 -24.16 -7.98
CA ALA A 567 22.33 -24.21 -8.57
C ALA A 567 22.80 -22.79 -8.90
N LYS A 568 24.00 -22.43 -8.44
CA LYS A 568 24.56 -21.08 -8.57
C LYS A 568 26.00 -21.09 -9.06
N PHE A 569 26.29 -20.20 -9.99
CA PHE A 569 27.66 -19.92 -10.41
C PHE A 569 28.36 -18.95 -9.47
N SER A 570 29.67 -19.12 -9.37
CA SER A 570 30.54 -18.11 -8.77
C SER A 570 30.69 -16.89 -9.69
N SER A 571 30.90 -15.73 -9.08
CA SER A 571 30.94 -14.41 -9.72
C SER A 571 32.14 -14.21 -10.67
N SER A 572 33.26 -14.89 -10.43
CA SER A 572 34.47 -14.87 -11.28
C SER A 572 34.61 -16.08 -12.21
N THR A 573 33.70 -17.07 -12.14
CA THR A 573 33.44 -18.14 -13.14
C THR A 573 34.37 -19.35 -13.20
N GLN A 574 34.75 -19.97 -12.07
CA GLN A 574 35.40 -21.29 -12.11
C GLN A 574 34.79 -22.35 -11.18
N ILE A 575 33.78 -22.00 -10.39
CA ILE A 575 33.07 -22.92 -9.49
C ILE A 575 31.57 -22.85 -9.73
N LEU A 576 30.95 -24.03 -9.72
CA LEU A 576 29.51 -24.21 -9.71
C LEU A 576 29.12 -24.94 -8.42
N ALA A 577 28.12 -24.42 -7.72
CA ALA A 577 27.58 -25.03 -6.51
C ALA A 577 26.16 -25.58 -6.78
N THR A 578 25.91 -26.82 -6.37
CA THR A 578 24.58 -27.45 -6.46
C THR A 578 24.14 -27.99 -5.12
N CYS A 579 22.86 -27.81 -4.80
CA CYS A 579 22.23 -28.37 -3.60
C CYS A 579 21.09 -29.32 -3.94
N SER A 580 20.92 -30.35 -3.11
CA SER A 580 19.92 -31.38 -3.35
C SER A 580 19.24 -31.84 -2.07
N GLY A 581 18.04 -32.39 -2.23
CA GLY A 581 17.32 -33.10 -1.17
C GLY A 581 18.03 -34.36 -0.65
N ASP A 582 19.14 -34.78 -1.27
CA ASP A 582 19.95 -35.90 -0.76
C ASP A 582 20.92 -35.49 0.34
N CYS A 583 20.80 -34.24 0.80
CA CYS A 583 21.63 -33.64 1.84
C CYS A 583 23.08 -33.39 1.39
N MET A 584 23.40 -33.60 0.12
CA MET A 584 24.73 -33.36 -0.42
C MET A 584 24.79 -31.97 -1.03
N VAL A 585 25.96 -31.36 -0.90
CA VAL A 585 26.34 -30.19 -1.70
C VAL A 585 27.52 -30.62 -2.53
N ARG A 586 27.49 -30.22 -3.79
CA ARG A 586 28.56 -30.54 -4.71
C ARG A 586 29.06 -29.27 -5.33
N LEU A 587 30.38 -29.10 -5.26
CA LEU A 587 31.05 -28.10 -6.05
C LEU A 587 31.71 -28.76 -7.23
N PHE A 588 31.50 -28.14 -8.38
CA PHE A 588 32.09 -28.55 -9.62
C PHE A 588 33.11 -27.51 -10.01
N SER A 589 34.36 -27.98 -10.12
CA SER A 589 35.44 -27.22 -10.73
C SER A 589 35.27 -27.28 -12.23
N LEU A 590 35.20 -26.10 -12.84
CA LEU A 590 35.23 -25.96 -14.28
C LEU A 590 36.71 -25.97 -14.70
N GLY A 591 37.12 -26.90 -15.57
CA GLY A 591 38.51 -27.02 -16.00
C GLY A 591 38.94 -25.83 -16.86
N THR A 592 40.08 -25.22 -16.54
CA THR A 592 40.65 -24.12 -17.32
C THR A 592 41.22 -24.58 -18.66
N LYS A 593 40.69 -24.00 -19.75
CA LYS A 593 41.29 -23.83 -21.09
C LYS A 593 41.74 -25.08 -21.87
N GLU A 594 40.94 -25.48 -22.87
CA GLU A 594 41.24 -25.37 -24.32
C GLU A 594 40.08 -26.00 -25.11
N CYS A 595 39.72 -25.40 -26.24
CA CYS A 595 38.66 -25.90 -27.10
C CYS A 595 39.09 -27.23 -27.76
N ILE A 596 38.08 -27.98 -28.23
CA ILE A 596 38.18 -29.06 -29.25
C ILE A 596 38.48 -30.46 -28.69
N ALA A 597 37.42 -31.27 -28.55
CA ALA A 597 37.17 -32.37 -29.48
C ALA A 597 35.97 -33.19 -28.98
N THR A 598 34.96 -33.30 -29.82
CA THR A 598 33.93 -34.33 -29.77
C THR A 598 34.62 -35.69 -29.73
N LEU A 599 34.66 -36.37 -28.59
CA LEU A 599 34.96 -37.80 -28.52
C LEU A 599 34.12 -38.43 -27.41
N SER A 600 33.45 -39.51 -27.80
CA SER A 600 32.73 -40.44 -26.95
C SER A 600 33.64 -41.00 -25.85
N GLY A 601 33.26 -40.82 -24.59
CA GLY A 601 33.87 -41.48 -23.42
C GLY A 601 34.86 -40.62 -22.62
N HIS A 602 34.42 -40.20 -21.40
CA HIS A 602 35.18 -39.52 -20.32
C HIS A 602 35.75 -38.10 -20.63
N PRO A 603 36.22 -37.30 -19.64
CA PRO A 603 35.72 -36.96 -18.30
C PRO A 603 35.46 -35.42 -18.22
N SER A 604 34.21 -35.00 -18.20
CA SER A 604 33.84 -33.58 -18.12
C SER A 604 33.22 -33.22 -16.77
N ALA A 605 33.59 -32.05 -16.24
CA ALA A 605 33.44 -31.62 -14.86
C ALA A 605 33.82 -32.74 -13.90
N VAL A 606 35.12 -32.85 -13.57
CA VAL A 606 35.55 -33.77 -12.53
C VAL A 606 34.81 -33.37 -11.26
N LEU A 607 33.97 -34.28 -10.74
CA LEU A 607 33.51 -34.22 -9.37
C LEU A 607 34.76 -34.27 -8.51
N LYS A 608 35.35 -33.10 -8.24
CA LYS A 608 36.56 -33.04 -7.43
C LYS A 608 36.22 -33.37 -5.99
N VAL A 609 35.03 -32.96 -5.54
CA VAL A 609 34.56 -33.20 -4.18
C VAL A 609 33.03 -33.34 -4.13
N ALA A 610 32.55 -34.48 -3.63
CA ALA A 610 31.20 -34.62 -3.09
C ALA A 610 31.31 -34.82 -1.58
N LEU A 611 30.65 -33.97 -0.81
CA LEU A 611 30.61 -34.09 0.64
C LEU A 611 29.17 -34.21 1.09
N VAL A 612 28.95 -35.08 2.07
CA VAL A 612 27.72 -35.08 2.87
C VAL A 612 27.71 -33.76 3.60
N ALA A 613 27.03 -32.80 3.00
CA ALA A 613 26.92 -31.47 3.53
C ALA A 613 26.00 -31.50 4.74
N HIS A 614 24.88 -32.20 4.67
CA HIS A 614 23.84 -32.13 5.67
C HIS A 614 23.24 -33.51 5.92
N THR A 615 22.38 -33.62 6.94
CA THR A 615 21.61 -34.84 7.22
C THR A 615 20.19 -34.81 6.66
N LYS A 616 19.74 -33.63 6.22
CA LYS A 616 18.44 -33.41 5.55
C LYS A 616 18.61 -32.51 4.33
N ASP A 617 17.50 -32.33 3.60
CA ASP A 617 17.39 -31.58 2.36
C ASP A 617 18.00 -30.18 2.47
N VAL A 618 18.83 -29.84 1.49
CA VAL A 618 19.47 -28.53 1.36
C VAL A 618 18.53 -27.62 0.56
N THR A 619 18.17 -26.48 1.15
CA THR A 619 17.13 -25.56 0.66
C THR A 619 17.70 -24.44 -0.18
N CYS A 620 18.87 -23.92 0.19
CA CYS A 620 19.49 -22.76 -0.44
C CYS A 620 21.00 -22.92 -0.55
N VAL A 621 21.56 -22.27 -1.57
CA VAL A 621 23.00 -22.11 -1.77
C VAL A 621 23.28 -20.67 -2.14
N ASP A 622 24.34 -20.13 -1.57
CA ASP A 622 24.87 -18.84 -1.96
C ASP A 622 26.39 -18.93 -2.10
N VAL A 623 26.94 -18.10 -3.00
CA VAL A 623 28.38 -18.03 -3.25
C VAL A 623 28.84 -16.61 -2.97
N SER A 624 29.89 -16.49 -2.16
CA SER A 624 30.47 -15.19 -1.83
C SER A 624 31.03 -14.48 -3.07
N VAL A 625 31.02 -13.15 -3.04
CA VAL A 625 31.54 -12.30 -4.13
C VAL A 625 33.02 -12.54 -4.43
N ASN A 626 33.79 -13.03 -3.45
CA ASN A 626 35.20 -13.36 -3.64
C ASN A 626 35.44 -14.81 -4.14
N ASP A 627 34.38 -15.59 -4.30
CA ASP A 627 34.34 -17.01 -4.70
C ASP A 627 35.20 -17.97 -3.87
N ARG A 628 35.71 -17.53 -2.71
CA ARG A 628 36.48 -18.38 -1.79
C ARG A 628 35.59 -19.14 -0.82
N LEU A 629 34.35 -18.71 -0.69
CA LEU A 629 33.39 -19.27 0.25
C LEU A 629 32.06 -19.56 -0.45
N CYS A 630 31.46 -20.69 -0.12
CA CYS A 630 30.03 -20.92 -0.37
C CYS A 630 29.33 -21.37 0.91
N VAL A 631 28.04 -21.06 0.98
CA VAL A 631 27.19 -21.44 2.10
C VAL A 631 26.03 -22.25 1.62
N THR A 632 25.69 -23.24 2.44
CA THR A 632 24.58 -24.14 2.21
C THR A 632 23.67 -24.13 3.43
N GLY A 633 22.40 -23.83 3.23
CA GLY A 633 21.37 -23.92 4.26
C GLY A 633 20.54 -25.18 4.09
N SER A 634 20.18 -25.83 5.21
CA SER A 634 19.50 -27.12 5.16
C SER A 634 18.41 -27.28 6.23
N MET A 635 17.49 -28.20 5.96
CA MET A 635 16.42 -28.62 6.87
C MET A 635 16.93 -29.34 8.12
N ASP A 636 18.22 -29.70 8.16
CA ASP A 636 18.88 -30.30 9.32
C ASP A 636 19.30 -29.28 10.40
N LYS A 637 18.86 -28.03 10.24
CA LYS A 637 19.07 -26.94 11.19
C LYS A 637 20.50 -26.39 11.22
N THR A 638 21.35 -26.84 10.31
CA THR A 638 22.72 -26.33 10.19
C THR A 638 22.86 -25.58 8.89
N ALA A 639 23.67 -24.53 8.92
CA ALA A 639 24.27 -23.99 7.70
C ALA A 639 25.73 -24.46 7.68
N LYS A 640 26.27 -24.75 6.50
CA LYS A 640 27.69 -25.09 6.38
C LYS A 640 28.39 -24.08 5.50
N LEU A 641 29.53 -23.62 6.00
CA LEU A 641 30.47 -22.77 5.29
C LEU A 641 31.57 -23.65 4.72
N TRP A 642 31.81 -23.49 3.43
CA TRP A 642 32.78 -24.27 2.70
C TRP A 642 33.87 -23.35 2.19
N HIS A 643 35.13 -23.71 2.51
CA HIS A 643 36.27 -23.06 1.89
C HIS A 643 36.44 -23.67 0.52
N ILE A 644 36.46 -22.81 -0.49
CA ILE A 644 36.72 -23.16 -1.85
C ILE A 644 38.14 -22.75 -2.12
N ASP A 645 39.05 -23.73 -2.19
CA ASP A 645 40.39 -23.49 -2.71
C ASP A 645 40.34 -23.50 -4.24
N PRO A 646 40.38 -22.35 -4.94
CA PRO A 646 40.27 -22.34 -6.40
C PRO A 646 41.46 -23.06 -7.09
N THR A 647 42.60 -23.20 -6.42
CA THR A 647 43.81 -23.84 -6.97
C THR A 647 43.83 -25.36 -6.79
N LYS A 648 43.50 -25.85 -5.59
CA LYS A 648 43.45 -27.29 -5.27
C LYS A 648 42.07 -27.90 -5.51
N MET A 649 41.03 -27.07 -5.63
CA MET A 649 39.64 -27.43 -5.85
C MET A 649 39.14 -28.50 -4.87
N GLN A 650 39.56 -28.34 -3.61
CA GLN A 650 39.06 -29.09 -2.47
C GLN A 650 38.04 -28.21 -1.75
N LEU A 651 36.91 -28.79 -1.33
CA LEU A 651 36.15 -28.20 -0.24
C LEU A 651 36.83 -28.60 1.04
N GLY A 652 37.36 -27.61 1.74
CA GLY A 652 37.46 -27.70 3.19
C GLY A 652 36.09 -27.40 3.78
N ILE A 653 35.67 -28.17 4.77
CA ILE A 653 34.67 -27.64 5.71
C ILE A 653 35.37 -26.47 6.39
N ALA A 654 35.02 -25.24 6.01
CA ALA A 654 35.53 -24.06 6.70
C ALA A 654 34.94 -24.07 8.10
N GLY A 655 33.63 -24.28 8.23
CA GLY A 655 32.96 -24.42 9.50
C GLY A 655 31.54 -24.95 9.35
N THR A 656 31.05 -25.63 10.38
CA THR A 656 29.61 -25.94 10.50
C THR A 656 28.99 -24.90 11.41
N LEU A 657 28.06 -24.14 10.86
CA LEU A 657 27.33 -23.09 11.54
C LEU A 657 26.14 -23.75 12.24
N VAL A 658 26.40 -24.17 13.48
CA VAL A 658 25.42 -24.81 14.34
C VAL A 658 24.74 -23.74 15.20
N GLY A 659 23.43 -23.86 15.35
CA GLY A 659 22.67 -23.02 16.27
C GLY A 659 21.17 -23.14 16.07
N HIS A 660 20.70 -23.33 14.83
CA HIS A 660 19.27 -23.34 14.56
C HIS A 660 18.54 -24.53 15.15
N ARG A 661 17.29 -24.29 15.58
CA ARG A 661 16.42 -25.31 16.16
C ARG A 661 15.56 -26.01 15.11
N ARG A 662 15.35 -25.38 13.95
CA ARG A 662 14.60 -25.86 12.77
C ARG A 662 15.40 -25.58 11.50
N GLY A 663 14.87 -25.98 10.35
CA GLY A 663 15.55 -25.87 9.06
C GLY A 663 15.89 -24.44 8.66
N VAL A 664 17.02 -24.25 7.99
CA VAL A 664 17.43 -22.98 7.39
C VAL A 664 16.75 -22.87 6.02
N TRP A 665 16.13 -21.72 5.72
CA TRP A 665 15.41 -21.47 4.46
C TRP A 665 16.24 -20.67 3.47
N ASP A 666 16.93 -19.63 3.95
CA ASP A 666 17.76 -18.76 3.13
C ASP A 666 19.07 -18.46 3.84
N ALA A 667 20.11 -18.24 3.06
CA ALA A 667 21.43 -17.87 3.53
C ALA A 667 22.04 -16.89 2.55
N LYS A 668 22.53 -15.75 3.07
CA LYS A 668 23.08 -14.67 2.27
C LYS A 668 24.41 -14.20 2.79
N PHE A 669 25.37 -14.08 1.88
CA PHE A 669 26.62 -13.41 2.16
C PHE A 669 26.44 -11.89 2.16
N SER A 670 27.16 -11.23 3.06
CA SER A 670 27.42 -9.81 2.93
C SER A 670 28.44 -9.56 1.81
N SER A 671 28.26 -8.46 1.07
CA SER A 671 29.14 -8.09 -0.05
C SER A 671 30.46 -7.46 0.40
N SER A 672 30.42 -6.68 1.48
CA SER A 672 31.52 -5.88 2.02
C SER A 672 32.01 -6.39 3.37
N THR A 673 31.10 -6.84 4.23
CA THR A 673 31.44 -7.34 5.57
C THR A 673 31.70 -8.85 5.52
N GLN A 674 32.63 -9.33 6.34
CA GLN A 674 32.94 -10.77 6.46
C GLN A 674 31.90 -11.49 7.32
N ILE A 675 30.61 -11.28 7.03
CA ILE A 675 29.46 -11.76 7.79
C ILE A 675 28.52 -12.54 6.87
N LEU A 676 27.88 -13.54 7.45
CA LEU A 676 26.87 -14.35 6.81
C LEU A 676 25.57 -14.31 7.62
N ALA A 677 24.45 -14.05 6.95
CA ALA A 677 23.13 -14.14 7.54
C ALA A 677 22.45 -15.47 7.16
N THR A 678 21.85 -16.14 8.13
CA THR A 678 21.05 -17.35 7.91
C THR A 678 19.67 -17.21 8.53
N CYS A 679 18.64 -17.51 7.73
CA CYS A 679 17.24 -17.43 8.10
C CYS A 679 16.67 -18.83 8.30
N SER A 680 15.92 -19.04 9.37
CA SER A 680 15.41 -20.37 9.71
C SER A 680 13.96 -20.37 10.13
N GLY A 681 13.33 -21.53 9.97
CA GLY A 681 11.99 -21.82 10.48
C GLY A 681 11.88 -21.87 12.01
N ASP A 682 12.98 -21.67 12.75
CA ASP A 682 12.98 -21.49 14.21
C ASP A 682 12.65 -20.07 14.67
N CYS A 683 12.24 -19.22 13.72
CA CYS A 683 11.90 -17.83 13.93
C CYS A 683 13.11 -16.96 14.32
N MET A 684 14.32 -17.45 14.03
CA MET A 684 15.57 -16.75 14.34
C MET A 684 16.35 -16.46 13.07
N VAL A 685 17.00 -15.31 13.06
CA VAL A 685 18.08 -15.01 12.11
C VAL A 685 19.40 -15.13 12.87
N ARG A 686 20.42 -15.72 12.26
CA ARG A 686 21.76 -15.77 12.85
C ARG A 686 22.77 -15.09 11.96
N LEU A 687 23.66 -14.34 12.62
CA LEU A 687 24.82 -13.74 12.00
C LEU A 687 26.05 -14.56 12.39
N PHE A 688 26.79 -15.00 11.38
CA PHE A 688 28.00 -15.76 11.56
C PHE A 688 29.20 -14.96 11.04
N SER A 689 30.29 -14.95 11.83
CA SER A 689 31.56 -14.41 11.36
C SER A 689 32.18 -15.40 10.38
N LEU A 690 32.63 -14.96 9.21
CA LEU A 690 33.35 -15.84 8.30
C LEU A 690 34.76 -16.19 8.84
N GLY A 691 35.35 -15.32 9.68
CA GLY A 691 36.66 -15.52 10.27
C GLY A 691 36.66 -16.56 11.40
N THR A 692 35.89 -16.30 12.47
CA THR A 692 35.83 -17.20 13.64
C THR A 692 34.85 -18.37 13.45
N LYS A 693 33.91 -18.26 12.51
CA LYS A 693 32.80 -19.22 12.26
C LYS A 693 31.84 -19.36 13.44
N GLU A 694 31.95 -18.47 14.41
CA GLU A 694 31.06 -18.42 15.55
C GLU A 694 29.80 -17.64 15.21
N CYS A 695 28.72 -17.99 15.89
CA CYS A 695 27.51 -17.20 15.90
C CYS A 695 27.82 -15.88 16.61
N ILE A 696 27.99 -14.81 15.83
CA ILE A 696 28.18 -13.44 16.35
C ILE A 696 26.93 -13.02 17.10
N ALA A 697 25.77 -13.30 16.51
CA ALA A 697 24.47 -12.86 17.01
C ALA A 697 23.39 -13.89 16.68
N THR A 698 22.52 -14.15 17.65
CA THR A 698 21.23 -14.78 17.39
C THR A 698 20.17 -13.70 17.54
N LEU A 699 19.63 -13.28 16.40
CA LEU A 699 18.64 -12.24 16.28
C LEU A 699 17.27 -12.87 16.50
N SER A 700 16.81 -12.79 17.75
CA SER A 700 15.54 -13.35 18.20
C SER A 700 14.43 -12.31 18.23
N GLY A 701 13.28 -12.64 17.68
CA GLY A 701 12.09 -11.82 17.82
C GLY A 701 10.99 -12.05 16.80
N HIS A 702 11.21 -12.84 15.75
CA HIS A 702 10.14 -13.17 14.81
C HIS A 702 9.17 -14.17 15.44
N PRO A 703 7.85 -14.04 15.19
CA PRO A 703 6.85 -14.98 15.67
C PRO A 703 6.81 -16.29 14.85
N SER A 704 7.12 -16.22 13.55
CA SER A 704 7.01 -17.34 12.61
C SER A 704 8.33 -17.61 11.85
N ALA A 705 8.29 -18.47 10.83
CA ALA A 705 9.46 -18.90 10.08
C ALA A 705 10.01 -17.81 9.15
N VAL A 706 11.28 -17.42 9.35
CA VAL A 706 11.94 -16.44 8.48
C VAL A 706 12.27 -17.08 7.13
N LEU A 707 11.71 -16.53 6.06
CA LEU A 707 11.82 -17.07 4.70
C LEU A 707 12.91 -16.39 3.86
N LYS A 708 13.12 -15.08 4.05
CA LYS A 708 14.05 -14.26 3.26
C LYS A 708 14.78 -13.26 4.12
N ALA A 709 16.02 -12.94 3.74
CA ALA A 709 16.72 -11.77 4.25
C ALA A 709 17.61 -11.12 3.18
N VAL A 710 17.81 -9.81 3.32
CA VAL A 710 18.59 -8.98 2.40
C VAL A 710 19.44 -8.01 3.22
N PHE A 711 20.72 -7.91 2.87
CA PHE A 711 21.62 -6.89 3.42
C PHE A 711 21.33 -5.53 2.76
N VAL A 712 21.35 -4.48 3.57
CA VAL A 712 21.05 -3.09 3.16
C VAL A 712 22.07 -2.15 3.83
N ASN A 713 22.26 -0.97 3.24
CA ASN A 713 23.14 0.09 3.70
C ASN A 713 24.61 -0.37 3.74
N ASN A 714 25.12 -0.80 2.59
CA ASN A 714 26.47 -1.37 2.43
C ASN A 714 26.72 -2.49 3.47
N ASP A 715 25.73 -3.36 3.65
CA ASP A 715 25.73 -4.48 4.60
C ASP A 715 25.85 -4.14 6.10
N LYS A 716 25.73 -2.86 6.48
CA LYS A 716 25.67 -2.47 7.91
C LYS A 716 24.39 -2.96 8.57
N GLN A 717 23.35 -3.19 7.78
CA GLN A 717 22.04 -3.61 8.27
C GLN A 717 21.49 -4.81 7.50
N LEU A 718 20.58 -5.51 8.17
CA LEU A 718 19.91 -6.69 7.62
C LEU A 718 18.41 -6.53 7.78
N ILE A 719 17.68 -6.71 6.69
CA ILE A 719 16.22 -6.81 6.69
C ILE A 719 15.86 -8.28 6.57
N SER A 720 14.95 -8.73 7.42
CA SER A 720 14.47 -10.12 7.45
C SER A 720 12.96 -10.17 7.39
N ALA A 721 12.43 -11.11 6.61
CA ALA A 721 11.00 -11.29 6.40
C ALA A 721 10.51 -12.66 6.86
N ASP A 722 9.40 -12.61 7.59
CA ASP A 722 8.75 -13.75 8.19
C ASP A 722 7.62 -14.32 7.30
N SER A 723 7.28 -15.59 7.51
CA SER A 723 6.10 -16.25 6.95
C SER A 723 4.79 -15.66 7.48
N GLY A 724 4.83 -15.03 8.65
CA GLY A 724 3.69 -14.30 9.24
C GLY A 724 3.61 -12.83 8.84
N GLY A 725 4.37 -12.41 7.82
CA GLY A 725 4.31 -11.06 7.26
C GLY A 725 5.00 -9.96 8.09
N LEU A 726 5.76 -10.34 9.12
CA LEU A 726 6.55 -9.40 9.92
C LEU A 726 7.92 -9.13 9.26
N LEU A 727 8.31 -7.86 9.21
CA LEU A 727 9.65 -7.42 8.84
C LEU A 727 10.41 -6.96 10.07
N LYS A 728 11.69 -7.32 10.15
CA LYS A 728 12.60 -6.77 11.17
C LYS A 728 13.87 -6.25 10.55
N ILE A 729 14.29 -5.09 11.03
CA ILE A 729 15.57 -4.48 10.73
C ILE A 729 16.52 -4.73 11.88
N TRP A 730 17.71 -5.16 11.52
CA TRP A 730 18.77 -5.47 12.45
C TRP A 730 20.00 -4.64 12.10
N THR A 731 20.58 -4.00 13.11
CA THR A 731 21.93 -3.47 12.98
C THR A 731 22.91 -4.61 13.18
N VAL A 732 23.84 -4.78 12.25
CA VAL A 732 24.83 -5.87 12.27
C VAL A 732 25.91 -5.64 13.34
N SER A 733 26.30 -4.38 13.59
CA SER A 733 27.29 -3.99 14.61
C SER A 733 26.76 -4.15 16.04
N ALA A 734 25.60 -3.54 16.34
CA ALA A 734 24.94 -3.57 17.64
C ALA A 734 24.24 -4.90 17.95
N LYS A 735 23.85 -5.67 16.92
CA LYS A 735 23.13 -6.96 17.02
C LYS A 735 21.74 -6.85 17.64
N GLU A 736 21.17 -5.64 17.64
CA GLU A 736 19.87 -5.36 18.22
C GLU A 736 18.80 -5.25 17.13
N CYS A 737 17.56 -5.58 17.50
CA CYS A 737 16.40 -5.29 16.67
C CYS A 737 16.12 -3.80 16.81
N LEU A 738 16.36 -3.03 15.75
CA LEU A 738 16.02 -1.61 15.75
C LEU A 738 14.51 -1.43 15.66
N SER A 739 13.90 -2.06 14.68
CA SER A 739 12.48 -1.92 14.41
C SER A 739 11.84 -3.23 13.98
N THR A 740 10.62 -3.44 14.47
CA THR A 740 9.72 -4.50 14.00
C THR A 740 8.55 -3.82 13.28
N VAL A 741 8.28 -4.25 12.06
CA VAL A 741 7.30 -3.65 11.16
C VAL A 741 6.33 -4.72 10.69
N GLU A 742 5.04 -4.52 10.94
CA GLU A 742 3.96 -5.38 10.41
C GLU A 742 3.72 -5.03 8.95
N ALA A 743 4.21 -5.87 8.04
CA ALA A 743 4.29 -5.57 6.62
C ALA A 743 3.28 -6.32 5.76
N HIS A 744 2.90 -7.53 6.13
CA HIS A 744 2.00 -8.37 5.34
C HIS A 744 1.12 -9.20 6.27
N ASP A 745 0.00 -9.71 5.74
CA ASP A 745 -0.89 -10.61 6.49
C ASP A 745 -0.49 -12.08 6.32
N ASP A 746 0.28 -12.40 5.27
CA ASP A 746 0.76 -13.75 4.93
C ASP A 746 2.25 -13.73 4.51
N LYS A 747 2.75 -14.86 4.01
CA LYS A 747 4.15 -15.11 3.65
C LYS A 747 4.70 -14.09 2.68
N VAL A 748 5.87 -13.56 3.00
CA VAL A 748 6.67 -12.73 2.09
C VAL A 748 7.57 -13.64 1.25
N TRP A 749 7.32 -13.70 -0.06
CA TRP A 749 8.09 -14.54 -0.99
C TRP A 749 9.27 -13.79 -1.61
N ALA A 750 9.06 -12.52 -1.94
CA ALA A 750 10.01 -11.70 -2.67
C ALA A 750 10.35 -10.42 -1.88
N MET A 751 11.64 -10.07 -1.91
CA MET A 751 12.18 -8.84 -1.36
C MET A 751 13.23 -8.30 -2.32
N LEU A 752 13.17 -7.00 -2.62
CA LEU A 752 14.14 -6.31 -3.46
C LEU A 752 14.57 -5.00 -2.81
N ALA A 753 15.87 -4.71 -2.83
CA ALA A 753 16.41 -3.39 -2.51
C ALA A 753 16.61 -2.58 -3.79
N TYR A 754 16.40 -1.26 -3.71
CA TYR A 754 16.80 -0.36 -4.79
C TYR A 754 18.33 -0.28 -4.90
N SER A 755 18.86 0.12 -6.05
CA SER A 755 20.32 0.29 -6.26
C SER A 755 20.93 1.31 -5.30
N ASP A 756 20.15 2.31 -4.92
CA ASP A 756 20.56 3.41 -4.05
C ASP A 756 20.35 3.03 -2.57
N GLU A 757 19.77 1.86 -2.30
CA GLU A 757 19.47 1.31 -0.97
C GLU A 757 18.57 2.18 -0.07
N THR A 758 18.11 3.34 -0.54
CA THR A 758 17.20 4.24 0.19
C THR A 758 15.80 3.65 0.40
N LYS A 759 15.43 2.74 -0.49
CA LYS A 759 14.11 2.12 -0.54
C LYS A 759 14.23 0.63 -0.74
N PHE A 760 13.23 -0.10 -0.27
CA PHE A 760 13.09 -1.52 -0.59
C PHE A 760 11.63 -1.90 -0.72
N VAL A 761 11.40 -3.06 -1.34
CA VAL A 761 10.09 -3.55 -1.74
C VAL A 761 9.90 -4.94 -1.18
N THR A 762 8.72 -5.19 -0.61
CA THR A 762 8.29 -6.51 -0.15
C THR A 762 6.99 -6.91 -0.82
N ALA A 763 6.91 -8.17 -1.22
CA ALA A 763 5.69 -8.76 -1.78
C ALA A 763 5.44 -10.15 -1.21
N GLY A 764 4.15 -10.46 -0.98
CA GLY A 764 3.72 -11.69 -0.34
C GLY A 764 2.55 -12.40 -1.01
N SER A 765 2.14 -13.52 -0.42
CA SER A 765 0.93 -14.28 -0.79
C SER A 765 -0.36 -13.46 -0.56
N ASP A 766 -0.32 -12.45 0.30
CA ASP A 766 -1.46 -11.57 0.58
C ASP A 766 -1.82 -10.63 -0.61
N GLY A 767 -1.02 -10.67 -1.69
CA GLY A 767 -1.18 -9.82 -2.86
C GLY A 767 -0.90 -8.34 -2.59
N ARG A 768 -0.28 -8.00 -1.45
CA ARG A 768 0.16 -6.64 -1.17
C ARG A 768 1.60 -6.47 -1.63
N ILE A 769 1.89 -5.28 -2.15
CA ILE A 769 3.26 -4.81 -2.40
C ILE A 769 3.46 -3.59 -1.53
N ARG A 770 4.46 -3.63 -0.64
CA ARG A 770 4.77 -2.49 0.23
C ARG A 770 6.15 -1.94 -0.11
N ILE A 771 6.23 -0.62 -0.26
CA ILE A 771 7.46 0.11 -0.49
C ILE A 771 7.81 0.89 0.76
N TRP A 772 9.03 0.68 1.22
CA TRP A 772 9.56 1.22 2.45
C TRP A 772 10.68 2.20 2.14
N GLU A 773 10.73 3.30 2.88
CA GLU A 773 11.80 4.29 2.83
C GLU A 773 12.36 4.49 4.24
N ASP A 774 13.65 4.76 4.29
CA ASP A 774 14.31 5.21 5.51
C ASP A 774 13.89 6.65 5.85
N VAL A 775 13.26 6.83 7.02
CA VAL A 775 12.78 8.13 7.51
C VAL A 775 13.44 8.51 8.83
N THR A 776 14.53 7.85 9.19
CA THR A 776 15.26 8.10 10.44
C THR A 776 15.74 9.55 10.59
N GLU A 777 16.44 10.06 9.58
CA GLU A 777 16.97 11.43 9.59
C GLU A 777 15.83 12.44 9.73
N LYS A 778 14.77 12.30 8.91
CA LYS A 778 13.60 13.18 8.93
C LYS A 778 12.94 13.22 10.32
N LYS A 779 12.77 12.07 10.97
CA LYS A 779 12.19 12.02 12.33
C LYS A 779 13.11 12.62 13.38
N ARG A 780 14.42 12.35 13.30
CA ARG A 780 15.41 12.97 14.21
C ARG A 780 15.39 14.49 14.08
N GLU A 781 15.35 15.01 12.86
CA GLU A 781 15.22 16.45 12.59
C GLU A 781 13.92 17.00 13.17
N GLU A 782 12.78 16.33 12.98
CA GLU A 782 11.51 16.75 13.58
C GLU A 782 11.54 16.76 15.11
N GLU A 783 12.17 15.76 15.74
CA GLU A 783 12.33 15.69 17.19
C GLU A 783 13.27 16.77 17.71
N GLU A 784 14.37 17.04 17.00
CA GLU A 784 15.30 18.11 17.33
C GLU A 784 14.65 19.48 17.16
N GLN A 785 13.85 19.68 16.11
CA GLN A 785 13.03 20.88 15.91
C GLN A 785 12.02 21.05 17.06
N LYS A 786 11.31 19.98 17.45
CA LYS A 786 10.40 20.03 18.60
C LYS A 786 11.16 20.34 19.90
N ARG A 787 12.36 19.78 20.10
CA ARG A 787 13.17 19.99 21.30
C ARG A 787 13.72 21.42 21.37
N THR A 788 14.26 21.92 20.28
CA THR A 788 14.76 23.31 20.17
C THR A 788 13.62 24.30 20.34
N GLN A 789 12.44 24.02 19.77
CA GLN A 789 11.22 24.82 19.99
C GLN A 789 10.83 24.83 21.47
N ARG A 790 10.83 23.68 22.15
CA ARG A 790 10.55 23.61 23.60
C ARG A 790 11.52 24.45 24.43
N VAL A 791 12.83 24.36 24.13
CA VAL A 791 13.86 25.14 24.84
C VAL A 791 13.65 26.64 24.58
N ARG A 792 13.33 27.02 23.33
CA ARG A 792 13.05 28.41 22.95
C ARG A 792 11.80 28.95 23.65
N ASP A 793 10.76 28.15 23.77
CA ASP A 793 9.52 28.52 24.47
C ASP A 793 9.76 28.67 25.98
N GLU A 794 10.55 27.78 26.60
CA GLU A 794 10.93 27.89 28.00
C GLU A 794 11.79 29.14 28.27
N GLN A 795 12.74 29.43 27.38
CA GLN A 795 13.53 30.67 27.43
C GLN A 795 12.64 31.91 27.30
N LYS A 796 11.68 31.90 26.36
CA LYS A 796 10.73 33.01 26.19
C LYS A 796 9.87 33.21 27.43
N LEU A 797 9.36 32.13 28.04
CA LEU A 797 8.60 32.20 29.27
C LEU A 797 9.44 32.73 30.44
N ALA A 798 10.68 32.25 30.57
CA ALA A 798 11.61 32.73 31.60
C ALA A 798 11.93 34.22 31.42
N ASN A 799 12.15 34.67 30.19
CA ASN A 799 12.37 36.09 29.86
C ASN A 799 11.15 36.95 30.25
N LEU A 800 9.93 36.49 29.95
CA LEU A 800 8.69 37.19 30.35
C LEU A 800 8.52 37.25 31.88
N MET A 801 8.86 36.18 32.59
CA MET A 801 8.83 36.13 34.05
C MET A 801 9.87 37.07 34.69
N GLN A 802 11.09 37.14 34.13
CA GLN A 802 12.13 38.08 34.57
C GLN A 802 11.74 39.53 34.32
N GLN A 803 11.11 39.82 33.17
CA GLN A 803 10.58 41.14 32.82
C GLN A 803 9.32 41.53 33.61
N LYS A 804 8.80 40.65 34.48
CA LYS A 804 7.55 40.84 35.24
C LYS A 804 6.31 41.08 34.37
N ARG A 805 6.31 40.62 33.12
CA ARG A 805 5.16 40.70 32.20
C ARG A 805 4.25 39.49 32.37
N TYR A 806 3.59 39.42 33.53
CA TYR A 806 2.85 38.22 33.93
C TYR A 806 1.58 37.93 33.12
N GLY A 807 0.90 38.95 32.58
CA GLY A 807 -0.30 38.74 31.73
C GLY A 807 0.03 38.02 30.42
N GLU A 808 1.12 38.43 29.77
CA GLU A 808 1.64 37.76 28.56
C GLU A 808 2.29 36.41 28.87
N ALA A 809 2.95 36.28 30.02
CA ALA A 809 3.44 34.99 30.49
C ALA A 809 2.29 34.00 30.73
N LEU A 810 1.14 34.48 31.25
CA LEU A 810 -0.05 33.66 31.49
C LEU A 810 -0.65 33.18 30.17
N SER A 811 -0.92 34.10 29.23
CA SER A 811 -1.46 33.72 27.92
C SER A 811 -0.52 32.79 27.16
N PHE A 812 0.79 33.04 27.19
CA PHE A 812 1.79 32.18 26.55
C PHE A 812 1.89 30.80 27.23
N SER A 813 1.85 30.74 28.56
CA SER A 813 1.84 29.45 29.29
C SER A 813 0.59 28.61 29.00
N LEU A 814 -0.56 29.26 28.80
CA LEU A 814 -1.81 28.61 28.41
C LEU A 814 -1.76 28.09 26.97
N THR A 815 -1.12 28.81 26.05
CA THR A 815 -0.87 28.30 24.68
C THR A 815 0.04 27.08 24.67
N LEU A 816 0.97 26.99 25.63
CA LEU A 816 1.86 25.83 25.79
C LEU A 816 1.18 24.64 26.49
N SER A 817 -0.05 24.81 26.99
CA SER A 817 -0.85 23.80 27.70
C SER A 817 -0.08 23.04 28.80
N ARG A 818 0.78 23.73 29.56
CA ARG A 818 1.57 23.14 30.66
C ARG A 818 1.05 23.59 32.04
N PRO A 819 0.35 22.72 32.81
CA PRO A 819 -0.26 23.09 34.08
C PRO A 819 0.74 23.63 35.11
N PHE A 820 1.95 23.08 35.19
CA PHE A 820 2.93 23.47 36.21
C PHE A 820 3.54 24.85 35.94
N ASN A 821 3.77 25.20 34.68
CA ASN A 821 4.30 26.51 34.32
C ASN A 821 3.23 27.59 34.50
N CYS A 822 1.99 27.31 34.13
CA CYS A 822 0.86 28.19 34.42
C CYS A 822 0.71 28.43 35.93
N LEU A 823 0.83 27.40 36.76
CA LEU A 823 0.76 27.53 38.22
C LEU A 823 1.86 28.45 38.78
N LYS A 824 3.09 28.37 38.25
CA LYS A 824 4.17 29.28 38.64
C LYS A 824 3.85 30.74 38.32
N VAL A 825 3.28 31.00 37.14
CA VAL A 825 2.84 32.35 36.73
C VAL A 825 1.73 32.85 37.65
N VAL A 826 0.73 32.00 37.93
CA VAL A 826 -0.40 32.33 38.82
C VAL A 826 0.07 32.60 40.25
N ASN A 827 0.98 31.79 40.81
CA ASN A 827 1.53 32.03 42.14
C ASN A 827 2.33 33.34 42.19
N ALA A 828 3.13 33.65 41.16
CA ALA A 828 3.83 34.92 41.08
C ALA A 828 2.87 36.13 40.98
N LEU A 829 1.76 35.98 40.24
CA LEU A 829 0.67 36.97 40.21
C LEU A 829 -0.02 37.14 41.57
N MET A 830 -0.17 36.06 42.33
CA MET A 830 -0.74 36.10 43.68
C MET A 830 0.19 36.78 44.69
N GLU A 831 1.51 36.58 44.59
CA GLU A 831 2.52 37.19 45.48
C GLU A 831 2.63 38.70 45.32
N ILE A 832 2.44 39.22 44.10
CA ILE A 832 2.48 40.67 43.82
C ILE A 832 1.28 41.39 44.44
N GLY A 833 0.14 40.72 44.53
CA GLY A 833 -1.07 41.20 45.19
C GLY A 833 -1.69 42.43 44.49
N GLY A 834 -2.78 42.24 43.76
CA GLY A 834 -3.50 43.33 43.12
C GLY A 834 -4.55 42.86 42.10
N THR A 835 -5.20 43.80 41.41
CA THR A 835 -6.16 43.53 40.32
C THR A 835 -5.49 42.95 39.06
N GLU A 836 -4.18 42.69 39.08
CA GLU A 836 -3.40 42.21 37.93
C GLU A 836 -3.83 40.82 37.44
N LEU A 837 -4.12 39.89 38.36
CA LEU A 837 -4.67 38.57 38.01
C LEU A 837 -6.03 38.71 37.31
N ARG A 838 -6.86 39.65 37.78
CA ARG A 838 -8.17 39.95 37.20
C ARG A 838 -8.04 40.54 35.80
N THR A 839 -7.12 41.49 35.59
CA THR A 839 -6.86 42.06 34.26
C THR A 839 -6.26 41.05 33.30
N ALA A 840 -5.41 40.13 33.79
CA ALA A 840 -4.85 39.07 32.96
C ALA A 840 -5.94 38.08 32.51
N ILE A 841 -6.86 37.70 33.41
CA ILE A 841 -7.98 36.79 33.10
C ILE A 841 -9.03 37.44 32.18
N ALA A 842 -9.26 38.75 32.33
CA ALA A 842 -10.18 39.50 31.46
C ALA A 842 -9.69 39.62 30.01
N ASN A 843 -8.36 39.53 29.79
CA ASN A 843 -7.75 39.61 28.46
C ASN A 843 -7.55 38.23 27.79
N LEU A 844 -8.02 37.13 28.39
CA LEU A 844 -7.90 35.79 27.83
C LEU A 844 -8.93 35.51 26.73
N LEU A 845 -8.55 34.68 25.75
CA LEU A 845 -9.45 34.14 24.74
C LEU A 845 -10.33 33.02 25.34
N GLU A 846 -11.50 32.77 24.73
CA GLU A 846 -12.45 31.73 25.20
C GLU A 846 -11.79 30.34 25.27
N ASP A 847 -10.96 29.96 24.29
CA ASP A 847 -10.24 28.67 24.30
C ASP A 847 -9.22 28.57 25.45
N GLN A 848 -8.51 29.67 25.74
CA GLN A 848 -7.53 29.73 26.83
C GLN A 848 -8.21 29.68 28.21
N LEU A 849 -9.43 30.21 28.30
CA LEU A 849 -10.25 30.14 29.52
C LEU A 849 -10.62 28.70 29.87
N VAL A 850 -11.00 27.89 28.87
CA VAL A 850 -11.33 26.47 29.06
C VAL A 850 -10.11 25.68 29.54
N VAL A 851 -8.94 25.91 28.93
CA VAL A 851 -7.68 25.26 29.34
C VAL A 851 -7.27 25.68 30.76
N LEU A 852 -7.43 26.97 31.10
CA LEU A 852 -7.15 27.46 32.45
C LEU A 852 -8.08 26.84 33.50
N LEU A 853 -9.35 26.64 33.17
CA LEU A 853 -10.33 25.97 34.03
C LEU A 853 -9.99 24.49 34.25
N ASP A 854 -9.56 23.79 33.20
CA ASP A 854 -9.10 22.40 33.32
C ASP A 854 -7.86 22.29 34.22
N PHE A 855 -6.86 23.17 34.02
CA PHE A 855 -5.68 23.21 34.89
C PHE A 855 -6.03 23.57 36.34
N ALA A 856 -6.94 24.51 36.54
CA ALA A 856 -7.42 24.84 37.88
C ALA A 856 -8.13 23.65 38.54
N SER A 857 -8.84 22.80 37.78
CA SER A 857 -9.46 21.58 38.32
C SER A 857 -8.38 20.61 38.79
N GLN A 858 -7.35 20.37 37.97
CA GLN A 858 -6.21 19.53 38.32
C GLN A 858 -5.48 20.04 39.56
N TRP A 859 -5.26 21.37 39.68
CA TRP A 859 -4.63 21.98 40.86
C TRP A 859 -5.48 21.89 42.12
N ASN A 860 -6.81 21.80 42.01
CA ASN A 860 -7.72 21.71 43.15
C ASN A 860 -7.70 20.33 43.82
N THR A 861 -7.25 19.28 43.10
CA THR A 861 -7.12 17.93 43.67
C THR A 861 -6.05 17.86 44.78
N ASN A 862 -5.05 18.74 44.72
CA ASN A 862 -3.95 18.80 45.68
C ASN A 862 -4.15 19.97 46.67
N SER A 863 -4.09 19.67 47.96
CA SER A 863 -4.33 20.64 49.04
C SER A 863 -3.30 21.78 49.12
N ARG A 864 -2.09 21.60 48.55
CA ARG A 864 -1.06 22.66 48.51
C ARG A 864 -1.30 23.69 47.41
N THR A 865 -1.88 23.26 46.29
CA THR A 865 -2.13 24.09 45.11
C THR A 865 -3.58 24.56 45.01
N SER A 866 -4.45 24.09 45.91
CA SER A 866 -5.86 24.47 45.95
C SER A 866 -6.09 25.95 46.21
N ALA A 867 -5.20 26.64 46.92
CA ALA A 867 -5.32 28.09 47.14
C ALA A 867 -5.26 28.87 45.81
N ALA A 868 -4.38 28.45 44.89
CA ALA A 868 -4.23 29.08 43.58
C ALA A 868 -5.40 28.76 42.65
N SER A 869 -5.90 27.51 42.66
CA SER A 869 -7.05 27.12 41.84
C SER A 869 -8.34 27.84 42.25
N GLN A 870 -8.57 27.98 43.55
CA GLN A 870 -9.75 28.66 44.09
C GLN A 870 -9.71 30.17 43.79
N GLN A 871 -8.53 30.78 43.83
CA GLN A 871 -8.37 32.19 43.46
C GLN A 871 -8.65 32.42 41.96
N VAL A 872 -8.16 31.54 41.09
CA VAL A 872 -8.44 31.61 39.65
C VAL A 872 -9.94 31.43 39.38
N LEU A 873 -10.57 30.43 40.02
CA LEU A 873 -12.02 30.21 39.90
C LEU A 873 -12.82 31.43 40.38
N TYR A 874 -12.41 32.05 41.49
CA TYR A 874 -13.04 33.25 42.04
C TYR A 874 -12.99 34.43 41.05
N GLU A 875 -11.83 34.70 40.46
CA GLU A 875 -11.67 35.82 39.51
C GLU A 875 -12.41 35.57 38.19
N ILE A 876 -12.43 34.32 37.68
CA ILE A 876 -13.22 33.97 36.48
C ILE A 876 -14.71 34.24 36.70
N LEU A 877 -15.25 33.85 37.85
CA LEU A 877 -16.66 34.07 38.22
C LEU A 877 -17.00 35.56 38.43
N HIS A 878 -16.01 36.41 38.70
CA HIS A 878 -16.17 37.87 38.83
C HIS A 878 -16.00 38.63 37.50
N CYS A 879 -15.27 38.06 36.53
CA CYS A 879 -15.02 38.68 35.24
C CYS A 879 -16.12 38.38 34.21
N TYR A 880 -16.63 37.14 34.18
CA TYR A 880 -17.57 36.70 33.15
C TYR A 880 -19.02 36.67 33.64
N THR A 881 -19.98 36.80 32.71
CA THR A 881 -21.40 36.64 33.02
C THR A 881 -21.82 35.16 32.90
N PRO A 882 -22.83 34.70 33.67
CA PRO A 882 -23.31 33.31 33.61
C PRO A 882 -23.73 32.85 32.21
N GLU A 883 -24.30 33.74 31.40
CA GLU A 883 -24.73 33.43 30.03
C GLU A 883 -23.56 33.19 29.06
N GLN A 884 -22.42 33.85 29.28
CA GLN A 884 -21.20 33.63 28.51
C GLN A 884 -20.55 32.28 28.87
N LEU A 885 -20.52 31.95 30.16
CA LEU A 885 -19.93 30.69 30.65
C LEU A 885 -20.73 29.44 30.23
N LEU A 886 -22.05 29.56 30.05
CA LEU A 886 -22.92 28.48 29.54
C LEU A 886 -22.79 28.25 28.03
N LYS A 887 -22.32 29.25 27.27
CA LYS A 887 -22.05 29.10 25.83
C LYS A 887 -20.75 28.35 25.56
N THR A 888 -19.76 28.48 26.45
CA THR A 888 -18.51 27.73 26.37
C THR A 888 -18.75 26.23 26.55
N SER A 889 -18.24 25.44 25.62
CA SER A 889 -18.30 23.98 25.67
C SER A 889 -17.60 23.45 26.93
N ASN A 890 -18.15 22.40 27.54
CA ASN A 890 -17.55 21.63 28.64
C ASN A 890 -17.39 22.36 29.99
N PHE A 891 -17.87 23.60 30.14
CA PHE A 891 -17.79 24.37 31.40
C PHE A 891 -18.52 23.67 32.57
N ALA A 892 -19.73 23.15 32.33
CA ALA A 892 -20.55 22.53 33.37
C ALA A 892 -19.89 21.28 33.98
N ALA A 893 -19.39 20.37 33.13
CA ALA A 893 -18.72 19.15 33.57
C ALA A 893 -17.43 19.45 34.36
N ILE A 894 -16.66 20.47 33.93
CA ILE A 894 -15.45 20.90 34.65
C ILE A 894 -15.83 21.47 36.02
N VAL A 895 -16.85 22.34 36.13
CA VAL A 895 -17.28 22.91 37.42
C VAL A 895 -17.82 21.85 38.39
N GLU A 896 -18.54 20.83 37.90
CA GLU A 896 -18.97 19.70 38.73
C GLU A 896 -17.78 18.98 39.38
N SER A 897 -16.65 18.86 38.67
CA SER A 897 -15.43 18.27 39.22
C SER A 897 -14.79 19.09 40.36
N PHE A 898 -15.03 20.41 40.44
CA PHE A 898 -14.48 21.26 41.50
C PHE A 898 -15.16 21.07 42.85
N ILE A 899 -16.44 20.72 42.88
CA ILE A 899 -17.30 20.81 44.08
C ILE A 899 -16.81 19.90 45.22
N PRO A 900 -16.52 18.60 45.00
CA PRO A 900 -16.15 17.71 46.09
C PRO A 900 -14.83 18.15 46.76
N TYR A 901 -13.86 18.59 45.97
CA TYR A 901 -12.54 19.02 46.45
C TYR A 901 -12.58 20.39 47.12
N THR A 902 -13.44 21.28 46.64
CA THR A 902 -13.66 22.60 47.27
C THR A 902 -14.32 22.42 48.64
N ASN A 903 -15.36 21.60 48.73
CA ASN A 903 -16.02 21.28 49.99
C ASN A 903 -15.05 20.63 51.00
N ARG A 904 -14.23 19.68 50.55
CA ARG A 904 -13.19 19.06 51.37
C ARG A 904 -12.16 20.06 51.88
N SER A 905 -11.70 20.97 51.01
CA SER A 905 -10.71 21.99 51.36
C SER A 905 -11.28 23.00 52.36
N VAL A 906 -12.55 23.40 52.19
CA VAL A 906 -13.26 24.29 53.11
C VAL A 906 -13.49 23.62 54.47
N LEU A 907 -13.91 22.35 54.50
CA LEU A 907 -14.04 21.57 55.74
C LEU A 907 -12.71 21.47 56.49
N LEU A 908 -11.61 21.17 55.80
CA LEU A 908 -10.26 21.15 56.40
C LEU A 908 -9.86 22.51 57.01
N ILE A 909 -10.24 23.63 56.36
CA ILE A 909 -10.01 24.98 56.91
C ILE A 909 -10.87 25.22 58.16
N TYR A 910 -12.14 24.84 58.14
CA TYR A 910 -13.07 24.97 59.27
C TYR A 910 -12.64 24.12 60.48
N TYR A 911 -12.23 22.87 60.26
CA TYR A 911 -11.74 21.98 61.33
C TYR A 911 -10.35 22.42 61.84
N GLY A 912 -9.45 22.89 60.96
CA GLY A 912 -8.13 23.40 61.37
C GLY A 912 -8.19 24.69 62.19
N LEU A 913 -9.20 25.54 61.97
CA LEU A 913 -9.48 26.74 62.78
C LEU A 913 -9.93 26.42 64.22
N PHE A 914 -10.35 25.18 64.50
CA PHE A 914 -10.83 24.75 65.82
C PHE A 914 -9.74 24.10 66.70
N CYS A 915 -8.57 23.74 66.14
CA CYS A 915 -7.56 22.97 66.87
C CYS A 915 -6.23 23.69 67.18
N GLU A 916 -5.92 24.87 66.61
CA GLU A 916 -4.70 25.62 66.97
C GLU A 916 -4.94 27.14 67.11
N LEU A 917 -4.21 27.75 68.06
CA LEU A 917 -4.32 29.14 68.54
C LEU A 917 -4.22 30.23 67.44
N PRO A 918 -4.80 31.42 67.68
CA PRO A 918 -5.08 32.42 66.65
C PRO A 918 -3.92 33.39 66.44
N TYR A 919 -2.86 33.00 65.74
CA TYR A 919 -1.95 33.98 65.15
C TYR A 919 -1.48 33.52 63.76
N THR A 920 -1.61 34.43 62.78
CA THR A 920 -1.22 34.33 61.35
C THR A 920 -2.23 33.73 60.36
N ILE A 921 -3.34 34.42 60.11
CA ILE A 921 -4.17 34.18 58.91
C ILE A 921 -4.54 35.53 58.27
N LYS A 922 -3.69 36.06 57.38
CA LYS A 922 -4.01 37.25 56.57
C LYS A 922 -4.61 36.94 55.19
N HIS A 923 -4.68 35.66 54.76
CA HIS A 923 -5.12 35.30 53.39
C HIS A 923 -6.28 34.28 53.26
N LYS A 924 -7.00 33.86 54.33
CA LYS A 924 -8.07 32.83 54.22
C LYS A 924 -9.55 33.28 54.15
N PRO A 925 -9.98 34.56 54.01
CA PRO A 925 -11.41 34.89 53.91
C PRO A 925 -12.02 34.73 52.49
N ILE A 926 -11.24 34.31 51.49
CA ILE A 926 -11.65 34.35 50.07
C ILE A 926 -12.52 33.15 49.67
N ALA A 927 -12.28 31.95 50.22
CA ALA A 927 -13.07 30.75 49.91
C ALA A 927 -14.55 30.89 50.30
N ILE A 928 -14.84 31.50 51.46
CA ILE A 928 -16.21 31.73 51.96
C ILE A 928 -16.90 32.82 51.13
N LYS A 929 -16.18 33.87 50.71
CA LYS A 929 -16.71 34.93 49.85
C LYS A 929 -17.06 34.44 48.45
N SER A 930 -16.30 33.48 47.90
CA SER A 930 -16.53 32.88 46.58
C SER A 930 -17.87 32.13 46.52
N ILE A 931 -18.17 31.33 47.55
CA ILE A 931 -19.41 30.56 47.67
C ILE A 931 -20.61 31.47 47.95
N HIS A 932 -20.45 32.50 48.78
CA HIS A 932 -21.52 33.49 49.02
C HIS A 932 -21.80 34.35 47.79
N TYR A 933 -20.79 34.67 46.99
CA TYR A 933 -20.92 35.38 45.73
C TYR A 933 -21.61 34.54 44.65
N LEU A 934 -21.27 33.24 44.54
CA LEU A 934 -21.99 32.26 43.70
C LEU A 934 -23.48 32.20 44.07
N ARG A 935 -23.80 32.17 45.38
CA ARG A 935 -25.17 32.16 45.91
C ARG A 935 -25.94 33.45 45.56
N SER A 936 -25.29 34.61 45.55
CA SER A 936 -25.93 35.91 45.26
C SER A 936 -26.17 36.18 43.77
N ARG A 937 -25.34 35.64 42.86
CA ARG A 937 -25.41 35.96 41.42
C ARG A 937 -26.25 34.95 40.63
N PHE A 938 -26.25 33.66 41.01
CA PHE A 938 -27.03 32.61 40.36
C PHE A 938 -28.46 32.44 40.90
N THR A 939 -28.83 33.09 42.00
CA THR A 939 -30.21 33.09 42.55
C THR A 939 -31.26 33.69 41.59
N ARG A 940 -30.85 34.33 40.49
CA ARG A 940 -31.74 34.89 39.47
C ARG A 940 -32.02 33.99 38.27
N VAL A 941 -31.27 32.90 38.06
CA VAL A 941 -31.44 32.01 36.90
C VAL A 941 -31.86 30.62 37.39
N LYS A 942 -33.16 30.31 37.29
CA LYS A 942 -33.70 28.97 37.58
C LYS A 942 -33.19 27.98 36.52
N SER A 943 -32.17 27.20 36.84
CA SER A 943 -31.76 26.07 36.01
C SER A 943 -31.36 24.87 36.87
N HIS A 944 -31.59 23.67 36.35
CA HIS A 944 -31.42 22.36 36.97
C HIS A 944 -30.01 22.11 37.56
N LEU A 945 -29.00 22.86 37.11
CA LEU A 945 -27.65 22.88 37.70
C LEU A 945 -27.70 23.23 39.21
N PHE A 946 -28.66 24.04 39.64
CA PHE A 946 -28.77 24.53 41.02
C PHE A 946 -29.13 23.43 42.05
N GLU A 947 -29.83 22.36 41.62
CA GLU A 947 -30.18 21.22 42.48
C GLU A 947 -29.04 20.19 42.57
N VAL A 948 -28.23 20.05 41.51
CA VAL A 948 -27.08 19.12 41.47
C VAL A 948 -25.84 19.73 42.15
N LEU A 949 -25.69 21.06 42.12
CA LEU A 949 -24.54 21.77 42.70
C LEU A 949 -24.57 21.90 44.24
N PHE A 950 -25.70 21.63 44.91
CA PHE A 950 -25.91 21.93 46.34
C PHE A 950 -26.62 20.84 47.17
N ALA A 951 -26.77 19.62 46.62
CA ALA A 951 -26.93 18.41 47.43
C ALA A 951 -25.54 17.90 47.87
#